data_AF-A0A964G839-F1
#
_entry.id   AF-A0A964G839-F1
#
_cell.length_a   1.000
_cell.length_b   1.000
_cell.length_c   1.000
_cell.angle_alpha   90.00
_cell.angle_beta   90.00
_cell.angle_gamma   90.00
#
_symmetry.space_group_name_H-M   'P 1'
#
loop_
_entity.id
_entity.type
_entity.pdbx_description
1 polymer ?
#
loop_
_entity_poly.entity_id
_entity_poly.type
_entity_poly.pdbx_seq_one_letter_code
_entity_poly.pdbx_strand_id
1 'polypeptide(L)'
;MAYSNSETEGKSFYQSEPLIARLRGIIRDYPEGVGIIKELIQNADDAKATRVEITLDWRQHQPKQLPDDRMIQLMGPAMLVYNDRVFTDKDFDSIRSLGQSEKARDLQKTGRFGVGFNAIYHVTDYPSFVSRDRIIFFDPHGAAIPGTSRQEPGREWNLANTKWYEKYPDFMQVYAAGGLPLGETNFQGTLFRLPLRTAEHAKNSEIRKQAFTESNIKELLDELINSGEELLLFLKSVQEIRVYEIPANSQETRQEILAIVTQNQQEVREARQLLLDAIPDTPDKLLELCHHNPAGLVSVSYRHDIETISRNRNTKSTWRTVSLIRTDEGGELAKVIQAMYESQEKVLPWAGAAARINAVSTEGNPQPVNGKVYCFLPLPLETGLPIHINGFFNLNSSRDNLSSDSGQTGKDRPRSIWNHLLAQHVLSHAYANLIVDLVQDIGRYQPEGFYKFWPVGKITVSKALEELHRCVIQLLYQRLVVRSAVEHTVTERQFSGVAMSQTKWVTPPTVKNLPSKKWWDELLAAMRADNIDIPEPPLPDSILAAFKDAGLPLQTFTPANLRQHLTENKQLGVPLQDAPKPSLQNRQWIANMLRYCISDNHRDLRGLPLAILANNTLQVFGYNPIGTIYFSEDTSRQIFANHLEWFLHRDLTNVVPRHNMIGVSEMNATEVAKKLIHVISSTQSECDWQADALHPPNTDWLTLVYNYFSNISPRYLSSETVEELKKVPLVPGNDGKLHKGGTAGTPLLCGDNIAAEIIEAVQYFGVTLVRAPAKLESAIAQFAQRHKNLLVYFLTGPDVLDTVSSRCDRGLPPYHQQHYTSLLNFLAASEPTNYDQDSLHKLRQLPIYPTTSHEIVSLNDENVYLPGGGYEPPEIAGTLRLLRTEKNQEWLRLFQFLQVPVLNRARLIRECLLPEYASLAPEEQLIALAWIREHLTEAYKELEKAGEDAFSFKEELKKARLVRCSDRRLRSVELIYNPESQVIRNILGNLAAIPDMEFYSQDYPLWLEFFENLGMRKTLSADDIVVCVDNLIQTANRSGAGAVTDASIAVFNYIIDNWDALKYTSIGNTNKTLAETLADKPWLPVEQNPQKLSQYPAAAIPEPRLYRAKDVCFIQDVRLVASQRFVFARPQRDLLKPEIKTALGFMPVDTSTVIDHFDTLIKTWENDS
;
A
#
# COMPACT_ATOMS: atom_id res chain seq x y z
N MET A 1 71.11 9.17 -98.92
CA MET A 1 69.86 8.46 -98.56
C MET A 1 70.24 6.99 -98.40
N ALA A 2 69.91 6.24 -97.35
CA ALA A 2 68.81 6.37 -96.40
C ALA A 2 69.23 6.06 -94.96
N TYR A 3 68.49 6.67 -94.02
CA TYR A 3 68.63 6.66 -92.57
C TYR A 3 68.08 5.37 -91.94
N SER A 4 68.74 4.87 -90.89
CA SER A 4 68.24 3.82 -90.00
C SER A 4 67.36 4.42 -88.91
N ASN A 5 66.09 4.01 -88.82
CA ASN A 5 65.20 4.35 -87.71
C ASN A 5 65.54 3.47 -86.48
N SER A 6 66.06 4.07 -85.41
CA SER A 6 66.30 3.43 -84.10
C SER A 6 65.55 4.16 -82.96
N GLU A 7 64.32 4.61 -83.19
CA GLU A 7 63.54 5.41 -82.21
C GLU A 7 62.38 4.65 -81.52
N THR A 8 62.25 3.32 -81.68
CA THR A 8 61.09 2.56 -81.15
C THR A 8 61.40 1.47 -80.11
N GLU A 9 62.65 1.27 -79.68
CA GLU A 9 62.96 0.32 -78.59
C GLU A 9 62.95 1.02 -77.22
N GLY A 10 61.81 0.96 -76.53
CA GLY A 10 61.72 1.33 -75.11
C GLY A 10 62.46 0.33 -74.22
N LYS A 11 63.05 0.81 -73.11
CA LYS A 11 63.66 -0.05 -72.08
C LYS A 11 62.59 -0.54 -71.11
N SER A 12 62.69 -1.79 -70.67
CA SER A 12 61.84 -2.33 -69.60
C SER A 12 61.99 -1.47 -68.34
N PHE A 13 60.90 -0.85 -67.89
CA PHE A 13 60.82 -0.07 -66.66
C PHE A 13 59.72 -0.68 -65.78
N TYR A 14 60.11 -1.46 -64.79
CA TYR A 14 59.21 -2.10 -63.84
C TYR A 14 59.76 -1.98 -62.42
N GLN A 15 58.89 -2.14 -61.44
CA GLN A 15 59.25 -2.15 -60.02
C GLN A 15 59.35 -3.61 -59.54
N SER A 16 60.34 -3.90 -58.70
CA SER A 16 60.47 -5.17 -57.99
C SER A 16 60.79 -4.92 -56.51
N GLU A 17 60.30 -5.79 -55.62
CA GLU A 17 60.61 -5.74 -54.20
C GLU A 17 61.75 -6.74 -53.89
N PRO A 18 62.91 -6.30 -53.37
CA PRO A 18 63.98 -7.21 -52.98
C PRO A 18 63.57 -8.12 -51.82
N LEU A 19 63.91 -9.41 -51.89
CA LEU A 19 63.66 -10.41 -50.83
C LEU A 19 64.05 -9.91 -49.44
N ILE A 20 65.27 -9.41 -49.28
CA ILE A 20 65.79 -8.93 -47.99
C ILE A 20 64.94 -7.77 -47.44
N ALA A 21 64.48 -6.86 -48.30
CA ALA A 21 63.61 -5.76 -47.88
C ALA A 21 62.26 -6.28 -47.38
N ARG A 22 61.70 -7.30 -48.05
CA ARG A 22 60.47 -7.98 -47.64
C ARG A 22 60.62 -8.68 -46.28
N LEU A 23 61.68 -9.48 -46.11
CA LEU A 23 61.97 -10.17 -44.84
C LEU A 23 62.18 -9.19 -43.69
N ARG A 24 62.91 -8.09 -43.93
CA ARG A 24 63.10 -7.02 -42.94
C ARG A 24 61.78 -6.38 -42.54
N GLY A 25 60.87 -6.15 -43.49
CA GLY A 25 59.53 -5.65 -43.22
C GLY A 25 58.72 -6.60 -42.33
N ILE A 26 58.74 -7.91 -42.66
CA ILE A 26 58.04 -8.94 -41.88
C ILE A 26 58.53 -8.99 -40.43
N ILE A 27 59.84 -9.06 -40.22
CA ILE A 27 60.45 -9.17 -38.87
C ILE A 27 60.22 -7.91 -38.03
N ARG A 28 60.07 -6.74 -38.66
CA ARG A 28 59.74 -5.51 -37.93
C ARG A 28 58.31 -5.55 -37.38
N ASP A 29 57.39 -6.13 -38.14
CA ASP A 29 55.96 -6.12 -37.82
C ASP A 29 55.57 -7.31 -36.90
N TYR A 30 56.40 -8.37 -36.84
CA TYR A 30 56.24 -9.51 -35.95
C TYR A 30 56.96 -9.31 -34.60
N PRO A 31 56.34 -9.64 -33.47
CA PRO A 31 56.98 -9.55 -32.17
C PRO A 31 58.08 -10.61 -32.00
N GLU A 32 59.22 -10.19 -31.42
CA GLU A 32 60.25 -11.10 -30.90
C GLU A 32 59.74 -11.82 -29.64
N GLY A 33 60.26 -13.02 -29.33
CA GLY A 33 59.92 -13.81 -28.13
C GLY A 33 59.22 -15.14 -28.47
N VAL A 34 58.35 -15.63 -27.58
CA VAL A 34 57.65 -16.93 -27.74
C VAL A 34 56.78 -17.01 -29.00
N GLY A 35 56.42 -15.86 -29.59
CA GLY A 35 55.70 -15.80 -30.87
C GLY A 35 56.37 -16.61 -31.99
N ILE A 36 57.71 -16.65 -32.01
CA ILE A 36 58.49 -17.43 -33.00
C ILE A 36 58.21 -18.93 -32.83
N ILE A 37 58.20 -19.43 -31.58
CA ILE A 37 57.89 -20.83 -31.29
C ILE A 37 56.42 -21.14 -31.60
N LYS A 38 55.50 -20.24 -31.23
CA LYS A 38 54.07 -20.41 -31.51
C LYS A 38 53.81 -20.61 -33.02
N GLU A 39 54.48 -19.86 -33.88
CA GLU A 39 54.36 -20.04 -35.33
C GLU A 39 54.92 -21.40 -35.81
N LEU A 40 56.02 -21.89 -35.21
CA LEU A 40 56.56 -23.23 -35.53
C LEU A 40 55.65 -24.37 -35.03
N ILE A 41 55.07 -24.23 -33.83
CA ILE A 41 54.06 -25.16 -33.31
C ILE A 41 52.83 -25.16 -34.23
N GLN A 42 52.36 -23.98 -34.65
CA GLN A 42 51.20 -23.89 -35.55
C GLN A 42 51.48 -24.52 -36.91
N ASN A 43 52.70 -24.37 -37.45
CA ASN A 43 53.10 -25.04 -38.69
C ASN A 43 53.10 -26.57 -38.53
N ALA A 44 53.57 -27.08 -37.40
CA ALA A 44 53.52 -28.51 -37.10
C ALA A 44 52.06 -29.00 -36.96
N ASP A 45 51.21 -28.23 -36.27
CA ASP A 45 49.78 -28.52 -36.09
C ASP A 45 49.02 -28.55 -37.43
N ASP A 46 49.30 -27.58 -38.31
CA ASP A 46 48.76 -27.51 -39.68
C ASP A 46 49.26 -28.68 -40.56
N ALA A 47 50.44 -29.22 -40.27
CA ALA A 47 50.98 -30.45 -40.89
C ALA A 47 50.44 -31.73 -40.26
N LYS A 48 49.52 -31.62 -39.29
CA LYS A 48 48.92 -32.73 -38.53
C LYS A 48 49.92 -33.49 -37.66
N ALA A 49 50.95 -32.80 -37.16
CA ALA A 49 51.90 -33.33 -36.20
C ALA A 49 51.21 -33.61 -34.86
N THR A 50 51.62 -34.68 -34.19
CA THR A 50 51.15 -34.98 -32.83
C THR A 50 52.16 -34.55 -31.78
N ARG A 51 53.44 -34.42 -32.16
CA ARG A 51 54.55 -34.08 -31.27
C ARG A 51 55.46 -33.02 -31.86
N VAL A 52 55.83 -32.04 -31.03
CA VAL A 52 56.83 -31.02 -31.34
C VAL A 52 57.94 -31.07 -30.29
N GLU A 53 59.19 -31.09 -30.74
CA GLU A 53 60.36 -31.03 -29.85
C GLU A 53 61.22 -29.82 -30.21
N ILE A 54 61.67 -29.09 -29.21
CA ILE A 54 62.54 -27.92 -29.36
C ILE A 54 63.85 -28.24 -28.64
N THR A 55 64.96 -28.31 -29.36
CA THR A 55 66.28 -28.51 -28.75
C THR A 55 67.11 -27.24 -28.86
N LEU A 56 67.61 -26.76 -27.72
CA LEU A 56 68.63 -25.72 -27.64
C LEU A 56 70.00 -26.36 -27.57
N ASP A 57 70.77 -26.26 -28.66
CA ASP A 57 72.14 -26.75 -28.72
C ASP A 57 73.11 -25.60 -28.53
N TRP A 58 73.78 -25.52 -27.37
CA TRP A 58 74.75 -24.47 -27.06
C TRP A 58 76.18 -24.80 -27.52
N ARG A 59 76.40 -25.95 -28.14
CA ARG A 59 77.73 -26.41 -28.54
C ARG A 59 78.23 -25.63 -29.76
N GLN A 60 79.54 -25.37 -29.75
CA GLN A 60 80.28 -24.97 -30.95
C GLN A 60 80.89 -26.22 -31.58
N HIS A 61 80.40 -26.58 -32.76
CA HIS A 61 80.87 -27.76 -33.48
C HIS A 61 82.14 -27.42 -34.28
N GLN A 62 83.15 -28.29 -34.22
CA GLN A 62 84.38 -28.16 -35.02
C GLN A 62 84.43 -29.27 -36.08
N PRO A 63 84.11 -28.96 -37.34
CA PRO A 63 84.09 -29.96 -38.40
C PRO A 63 85.51 -30.29 -38.85
N LYS A 64 85.82 -31.57 -39.14
CA LYS A 64 87.05 -31.94 -39.86
C LYS A 64 86.92 -31.68 -41.36
N GLN A 65 85.71 -31.84 -41.90
CA GLN A 65 85.40 -31.61 -43.30
C GLN A 65 84.03 -30.93 -43.47
N LEU A 66 84.00 -29.87 -44.26
CA LEU A 66 82.78 -29.14 -44.61
C LEU A 66 82.46 -29.28 -46.11
N PRO A 67 81.18 -29.13 -46.52
CA PRO A 67 80.83 -29.02 -47.94
C PRO A 67 81.45 -27.79 -48.62
N ASP A 68 81.58 -26.69 -47.88
CA ASP A 68 82.22 -25.42 -48.28
C ASP A 68 82.69 -24.71 -47.01
N ASP A 69 83.88 -24.10 -47.04
CA ASP A 69 84.48 -23.43 -45.86
C ASP A 69 83.58 -22.33 -45.28
N ARG A 70 82.75 -21.68 -46.11
CA ARG A 70 81.82 -20.64 -45.68
C ARG A 70 80.72 -21.17 -44.76
N MET A 71 80.42 -22.46 -44.82
CA MET A 71 79.41 -23.11 -43.97
C MET A 71 79.84 -23.24 -42.50
N ILE A 72 81.09 -22.86 -42.16
CA ILE A 72 81.55 -22.76 -40.77
C ILE A 72 80.63 -21.86 -39.92
N GLN A 73 79.96 -20.88 -40.53
CA GLN A 73 78.97 -19.99 -39.90
C GLN A 73 77.75 -20.73 -39.33
N LEU A 74 77.45 -21.96 -39.78
CA LEU A 74 76.31 -22.76 -39.34
C LEU A 74 76.65 -23.73 -38.19
N MET A 75 77.92 -23.82 -37.81
CA MET A 75 78.43 -24.79 -36.83
C MET A 75 78.31 -24.33 -35.36
N GLY A 76 77.80 -23.12 -35.11
CA GLY A 76 77.63 -22.58 -33.77
C GLY A 76 76.37 -23.07 -33.03
N PRO A 77 76.09 -22.46 -31.85
CA PRO A 77 74.84 -22.67 -31.13
C PRO A 77 73.61 -22.53 -32.04
N ALA A 78 72.57 -23.32 -31.81
CA ALA A 78 71.36 -23.31 -32.63
C ALA A 78 70.11 -23.70 -31.84
N MET A 79 68.96 -23.19 -32.28
CA MET A 79 67.65 -23.71 -31.91
C MET A 79 67.21 -24.70 -32.99
N LEU A 80 66.88 -25.92 -32.58
CA LEU A 80 66.36 -26.96 -33.45
C LEU A 80 64.90 -27.23 -33.12
N VAL A 81 64.06 -27.39 -34.14
CA VAL A 81 62.63 -27.66 -33.95
C VAL A 81 62.22 -28.86 -34.80
N TYR A 82 61.88 -29.94 -34.12
CA TYR A 82 61.42 -31.19 -34.70
C TYR A 82 59.90 -31.33 -34.61
N ASN A 83 59.29 -31.93 -35.62
CA ASN A 83 57.95 -32.49 -35.55
C ASN A 83 57.88 -33.85 -36.24
N ASP A 84 56.93 -34.67 -35.81
CA ASP A 84 56.72 -36.06 -36.24
C ASP A 84 56.02 -36.21 -37.61
N ARG A 85 55.99 -35.15 -38.42
CA ARG A 85 55.42 -35.17 -39.78
C ARG A 85 56.43 -34.76 -40.83
N VAL A 86 56.34 -35.42 -41.98
CA VAL A 86 57.15 -35.12 -43.16
C VAL A 86 56.48 -34.03 -44.01
N PHE A 87 57.29 -33.22 -44.70
CA PHE A 87 56.78 -32.30 -45.70
C PHE A 87 56.24 -33.06 -46.92
N THR A 88 55.06 -32.66 -47.36
CA THR A 88 54.52 -33.10 -48.66
C THR A 88 55.12 -32.27 -49.79
N ASP A 89 54.99 -32.72 -51.05
CA ASP A 89 55.47 -31.96 -52.21
C ASP A 89 54.85 -30.55 -52.26
N LYS A 90 53.57 -30.44 -51.88
CA LYS A 90 52.88 -29.14 -51.75
C LYS A 90 53.48 -28.26 -50.66
N ASP A 91 53.96 -28.82 -49.55
CA ASP A 91 54.59 -28.04 -48.48
C ASP A 91 55.96 -27.53 -48.91
N PHE A 92 56.73 -28.34 -49.67
CA PHE A 92 57.99 -27.90 -50.29
C PHE A 92 57.80 -26.78 -51.30
N ASP A 93 56.75 -26.82 -52.12
CA ASP A 93 56.44 -25.73 -53.05
C ASP A 93 55.97 -24.48 -52.29
N SER A 94 55.15 -24.66 -51.25
CA SER A 94 54.61 -23.57 -50.47
C SER A 94 55.66 -22.81 -49.65
N ILE A 95 56.66 -23.50 -49.09
CA ILE A 95 57.71 -22.84 -48.28
C ILE A 95 58.67 -22.00 -49.14
N ARG A 96 58.72 -22.25 -50.46
CA ARG A 96 59.51 -21.45 -51.41
C ARG A 96 58.84 -20.12 -51.78
N SER A 97 57.51 -20.02 -51.62
CA SER A 97 56.76 -18.83 -52.01
C SER A 97 56.58 -17.86 -50.84
N LEU A 98 57.18 -16.69 -50.97
CA LEU A 98 57.01 -15.59 -50.01
C LEU A 98 55.73 -14.81 -50.31
N GLY A 99 54.64 -15.19 -49.63
CA GLY A 99 53.40 -14.43 -49.64
C GLY A 99 52.49 -14.65 -50.85
N GLN A 100 52.82 -15.56 -51.77
CA GLN A 100 51.88 -16.04 -52.80
C GLN A 100 51.55 -17.51 -52.54
N SER A 101 50.54 -17.78 -51.72
CA SER A 101 50.21 -19.17 -51.42
C SER A 101 48.85 -19.58 -52.00
N GLU A 102 48.87 -20.64 -52.81
CA GLU A 102 47.69 -21.46 -53.14
C GLU A 102 47.00 -22.03 -51.87
N LYS A 103 47.62 -21.88 -50.69
CA LYS A 103 47.07 -22.19 -49.36
C LYS A 103 45.84 -21.36 -48.97
N ALA A 104 45.48 -20.32 -49.72
CA ALA A 104 44.26 -19.53 -49.48
C ALA A 104 42.96 -20.36 -49.52
N ARG A 105 42.96 -21.56 -50.14
CA ARG A 105 41.76 -22.39 -50.34
C ARG A 105 41.61 -23.59 -49.39
N ASP A 106 42.68 -24.06 -48.75
CA ASP A 106 42.59 -25.20 -47.82
C ASP A 106 41.96 -24.72 -46.53
N LEU A 107 40.76 -25.19 -46.17
CA LEU A 107 40.02 -24.73 -45.00
C LEU A 107 40.58 -25.25 -43.66
N GLN A 108 41.39 -26.31 -43.63
CA GLN A 108 41.85 -26.90 -42.36
C GLN A 108 43.09 -26.22 -41.74
N LYS A 109 43.91 -25.48 -42.52
CA LYS A 109 45.14 -24.80 -42.01
C LYS A 109 44.85 -23.53 -41.18
N THR A 110 45.67 -23.13 -40.23
CA THR A 110 45.45 -21.89 -39.45
C THR A 110 46.14 -20.67 -40.10
N GLY A 111 47.27 -20.89 -40.79
CA GLY A 111 48.08 -19.81 -41.37
C GLY A 111 47.42 -19.04 -42.53
N ARG A 112 47.46 -17.69 -42.47
CA ARG A 112 46.80 -16.77 -43.43
C ARG A 112 47.59 -16.53 -44.72
N PHE A 113 48.93 -16.51 -44.65
CA PHE A 113 49.79 -16.10 -45.80
C PHE A 113 51.11 -16.86 -45.96
N GLY A 114 51.37 -17.91 -45.18
CA GLY A 114 52.68 -18.58 -45.19
C GLY A 114 53.86 -17.68 -44.78
N VAL A 115 53.57 -16.46 -44.29
CA VAL A 115 54.58 -15.46 -43.89
C VAL A 115 55.14 -15.74 -42.50
N GLY A 116 54.38 -16.43 -41.63
CA GLY A 116 54.75 -16.70 -40.23
C GLY A 116 56.04 -17.49 -40.05
N PHE A 117 56.39 -18.36 -41.01
CA PHE A 117 57.69 -19.05 -41.03
C PHE A 117 58.87 -18.07 -41.01
N ASN A 118 58.74 -16.90 -41.64
CA ASN A 118 59.82 -15.92 -41.71
C ASN A 118 60.13 -15.25 -40.35
N ALA A 119 59.31 -15.47 -39.32
CA ALA A 119 59.64 -15.06 -37.96
C ALA A 119 60.93 -15.73 -37.44
N ILE A 120 61.35 -16.87 -38.00
CA ILE A 120 62.64 -17.51 -37.65
C ILE A 120 63.84 -16.61 -37.97
N TYR A 121 63.69 -15.62 -38.85
CA TYR A 121 64.75 -14.67 -39.15
C TYR A 121 65.00 -13.68 -37.99
N HIS A 122 64.17 -13.67 -36.94
CA HIS A 122 64.58 -13.08 -35.66
C HIS A 122 65.79 -13.81 -35.06
N VAL A 123 65.86 -15.13 -35.24
CA VAL A 123 66.87 -16.04 -34.65
C VAL A 123 68.11 -16.19 -35.53
N THR A 124 67.93 -16.37 -36.85
CA THR A 124 69.01 -16.78 -37.77
C THR A 124 68.94 -16.06 -39.11
N ASP A 125 70.07 -15.97 -39.83
CA ASP A 125 70.09 -15.61 -41.27
C ASP A 125 70.13 -16.85 -42.17
N TYR A 126 70.45 -18.04 -41.61
CA TYR A 126 70.73 -19.27 -42.35
C TYR A 126 69.84 -20.44 -41.89
N PRO A 127 68.49 -20.31 -41.97
CA PRO A 127 67.63 -21.41 -41.58
C PRO A 127 67.80 -22.59 -42.54
N SER A 128 67.76 -23.79 -41.97
CA SER A 128 67.89 -25.04 -42.72
C SER A 128 66.95 -26.09 -42.17
N PHE A 129 66.58 -27.07 -42.98
CA PHE A 129 65.76 -28.19 -42.50
C PHE A 129 65.99 -29.48 -43.26
N VAL A 130 65.69 -30.58 -42.58
CA VAL A 130 65.69 -31.94 -43.13
C VAL A 130 64.27 -32.50 -43.04
N SER A 131 63.77 -33.03 -44.16
CA SER A 131 62.53 -33.79 -44.19
C SER A 131 62.56 -34.79 -45.35
N ARG A 132 62.13 -36.04 -45.10
CA ARG A 132 62.29 -37.15 -46.05
C ARG A 132 63.76 -37.30 -46.43
N ASP A 133 64.05 -37.40 -47.71
CA ASP A 133 65.37 -37.55 -48.29
C ASP A 133 66.05 -36.22 -48.65
N ARG A 134 65.51 -35.08 -48.19
CA ARG A 134 65.95 -33.74 -48.60
C ARG A 134 66.52 -32.95 -47.44
N ILE A 135 67.64 -32.26 -47.71
CA ILE A 135 68.20 -31.21 -46.86
C ILE A 135 68.15 -29.88 -47.64
N ILE A 136 67.57 -28.86 -47.02
CA ILE A 136 67.30 -27.56 -47.65
C ILE A 136 67.88 -26.45 -46.78
N PHE A 137 68.49 -25.47 -47.43
CA PHE A 137 69.07 -24.29 -46.81
C PHE A 137 68.52 -23.03 -47.45
N PHE A 138 68.29 -22.01 -46.63
CA PHE A 138 68.01 -20.65 -47.07
C PHE A 138 69.18 -19.74 -46.71
N ASP A 139 69.62 -18.97 -47.68
CA ASP A 139 70.69 -17.98 -47.57
C ASP A 139 70.30 -16.73 -48.39
N PRO A 140 69.44 -15.85 -47.84
CA PRO A 140 68.99 -14.64 -48.54
C PRO A 140 70.12 -13.69 -48.95
N HIS A 141 71.28 -13.78 -48.30
CA HIS A 141 72.45 -12.95 -48.60
C HIS A 141 73.37 -13.59 -49.65
N GLY A 142 73.28 -14.91 -49.86
CA GLY A 142 74.17 -15.68 -50.74
C GLY A 142 75.61 -15.78 -50.21
N ALA A 143 75.77 -15.76 -48.87
CA ALA A 143 77.06 -15.57 -48.22
C ALA A 143 77.70 -16.85 -47.67
N ALA A 144 76.90 -17.86 -47.32
CA ALA A 144 77.34 -19.04 -46.57
C ALA A 144 77.14 -20.36 -47.34
N ILE A 145 76.07 -20.48 -48.13
CA ILE A 145 75.66 -21.75 -48.73
C ILE A 145 76.17 -21.85 -50.18
N PRO A 146 76.88 -22.92 -50.56
CA PRO A 146 77.39 -23.07 -51.92
C PRO A 146 76.28 -23.07 -52.98
N GLY A 147 76.49 -22.29 -54.06
CA GLY A 147 75.53 -22.16 -55.16
C GLY A 147 74.35 -21.21 -54.89
N THR A 148 74.38 -20.44 -53.80
CA THR A 148 73.35 -19.42 -53.51
C THR A 148 73.81 -18.01 -53.89
N SER A 149 72.84 -17.13 -54.15
CA SER A 149 73.02 -15.69 -54.45
C SER A 149 71.78 -14.90 -54.01
N ARG A 150 71.78 -13.56 -54.11
CA ARG A 150 70.59 -12.75 -53.82
C ARG A 150 69.41 -13.07 -54.75
N GLN A 151 69.68 -13.55 -55.97
CA GLN A 151 68.67 -13.97 -56.94
C GLN A 151 68.24 -15.42 -56.71
N GLU A 152 69.14 -16.27 -56.22
CA GLU A 152 68.88 -17.68 -55.89
C GLU A 152 69.23 -17.98 -54.43
N PRO A 153 68.38 -17.56 -53.48
CA PRO A 153 68.70 -17.50 -52.04
C PRO A 153 68.51 -18.83 -51.31
N GLY A 154 68.49 -19.97 -52.01
CA GLY A 154 68.24 -21.26 -51.39
C GLY A 154 68.77 -22.43 -52.20
N ARG A 155 69.07 -23.53 -51.51
CA ARG A 155 69.61 -24.74 -52.15
C ARG A 155 69.15 -26.01 -51.46
N GLU A 156 68.96 -27.04 -52.27
CA GLU A 156 68.40 -28.34 -51.88
C GLU A 156 69.33 -29.45 -52.34
N TRP A 157 69.52 -30.45 -51.48
CA TRP A 157 70.24 -31.68 -51.79
C TRP A 157 69.47 -32.91 -51.34
N ASN A 158 69.62 -34.00 -52.09
CA ASN A 158 69.11 -35.31 -51.70
C ASN A 158 70.17 -36.05 -50.87
N LEU A 159 69.88 -36.36 -49.62
CA LEU A 159 70.82 -36.91 -48.64
C LEU A 159 71.49 -38.21 -49.11
N ALA A 160 70.71 -39.15 -49.68
CA ALA A 160 71.21 -40.43 -50.18
C ALA A 160 72.10 -40.24 -51.43
N ASN A 161 71.59 -39.56 -52.45
CA ASN A 161 72.28 -39.40 -53.74
C ASN A 161 73.61 -38.65 -53.61
N THR A 162 73.66 -37.69 -52.69
CA THR A 162 74.84 -36.84 -52.49
C THR A 162 75.78 -37.35 -51.40
N LYS A 163 75.38 -38.41 -50.67
CA LYS A 163 76.16 -39.12 -49.65
C LYS A 163 76.65 -38.20 -48.53
N TRP A 164 75.78 -37.35 -47.99
CA TRP A 164 76.16 -36.35 -46.97
C TRP A 164 76.76 -36.96 -45.71
N TYR A 165 76.24 -38.10 -45.24
CA TYR A 165 76.79 -38.79 -44.06
C TYR A 165 78.18 -39.38 -44.31
N GLU A 166 78.49 -39.84 -45.53
CA GLU A 166 79.82 -40.36 -45.87
C GLU A 166 80.84 -39.23 -46.03
N LYS A 167 80.44 -38.13 -46.67
CA LYS A 167 81.35 -37.02 -47.04
C LYS A 167 81.52 -35.97 -45.93
N TYR A 168 80.47 -35.70 -45.17
CA TYR A 168 80.41 -34.61 -44.20
C TYR A 168 79.78 -35.07 -42.87
N PRO A 169 80.26 -36.15 -42.24
CA PRO A 169 79.66 -36.71 -41.01
C PRO A 169 79.64 -35.69 -39.87
N ASP A 170 80.71 -34.90 -39.70
CA ASP A 170 80.80 -33.89 -38.63
C ASP A 170 79.78 -32.76 -38.83
N PHE A 171 79.46 -32.41 -40.08
CA PHE A 171 78.39 -31.46 -40.36
C PHE A 171 77.03 -32.09 -40.06
N MET A 172 76.78 -33.33 -40.45
CA MET A 172 75.49 -33.99 -40.15
C MET A 172 75.25 -34.17 -38.64
N GLN A 173 76.30 -34.22 -37.83
CA GLN A 173 76.20 -34.25 -36.36
C GLN A 173 75.41 -33.07 -35.78
N VAL A 174 75.42 -31.89 -36.44
CA VAL A 174 74.70 -30.72 -35.94
C VAL A 174 73.18 -30.89 -35.96
N TYR A 175 72.67 -31.84 -36.76
CA TYR A 175 71.25 -32.21 -36.81
C TYR A 175 70.91 -33.37 -35.87
N ALA A 176 71.89 -34.21 -35.51
CA ALA A 176 71.72 -35.25 -34.49
C ALA A 176 71.32 -34.65 -33.13
N ALA A 177 71.74 -33.40 -32.87
CA ALA A 177 71.28 -32.59 -31.74
C ALA A 177 69.75 -32.42 -31.69
N GLY A 178 69.05 -32.41 -32.82
CA GLY A 178 67.62 -32.10 -32.91
C GLY A 178 66.71 -33.31 -33.12
N GLY A 179 67.25 -34.47 -33.48
CA GLY A 179 66.49 -35.75 -33.49
C GLY A 179 66.81 -36.62 -34.69
N LEU A 180 67.63 -36.11 -35.61
CA LEU A 180 67.98 -36.82 -36.82
C LEU A 180 68.90 -38.00 -36.49
N PRO A 181 68.48 -39.26 -36.70
CA PRO A 181 69.31 -40.41 -36.42
C PRO A 181 70.58 -40.42 -37.29
N LEU A 182 71.66 -40.96 -36.75
CA LEU A 182 72.92 -41.11 -37.49
C LEU A 182 72.74 -42.06 -38.69
N GLY A 183 73.14 -41.62 -39.87
CA GLY A 183 73.01 -42.38 -41.11
C GLY A 183 71.61 -42.37 -41.74
N GLU A 184 70.65 -41.63 -41.19
CA GLU A 184 69.28 -41.56 -41.71
C GLU A 184 69.22 -40.77 -43.02
N THR A 185 68.95 -41.46 -44.13
CA THR A 185 68.89 -40.83 -45.46
C THR A 185 67.46 -40.55 -45.92
N ASN A 186 66.43 -41.02 -45.19
CA ASN A 186 65.03 -40.72 -45.46
C ASN A 186 64.26 -40.46 -44.14
N PHE A 187 64.43 -39.27 -43.59
CA PHE A 187 63.93 -38.89 -42.29
C PHE A 187 62.40 -38.83 -42.22
N GLN A 188 61.82 -39.66 -41.33
CA GLN A 188 60.37 -39.70 -41.06
C GLN A 188 59.94 -38.62 -40.06
N GLY A 189 60.20 -37.36 -40.42
CA GLY A 189 59.81 -36.18 -39.68
C GLY A 189 60.29 -34.92 -40.39
N THR A 190 60.17 -33.79 -39.71
CA THR A 190 60.74 -32.52 -40.18
C THR A 190 61.55 -31.90 -39.05
N LEU A 191 62.82 -31.60 -39.33
CA LEU A 191 63.73 -30.99 -38.38
C LEU A 191 64.28 -29.69 -38.93
N PHE A 192 63.89 -28.57 -38.34
CA PHE A 192 64.50 -27.27 -38.57
C PHE A 192 65.74 -27.11 -37.70
N ARG A 193 66.79 -26.50 -38.27
CA ARG A 193 67.95 -26.01 -37.53
C ARG A 193 68.14 -24.53 -37.82
N LEU A 194 68.17 -23.76 -36.74
CA LEU A 194 68.27 -22.29 -36.74
C LEU A 194 69.55 -21.87 -35.99
N PRO A 195 70.71 -21.78 -36.67
CA PRO A 195 71.95 -21.30 -36.05
C PRO A 195 71.78 -19.87 -35.54
N LEU A 196 72.13 -19.61 -34.28
CA LEU A 196 71.88 -18.31 -33.66
C LEU A 196 72.69 -17.21 -34.35
N ARG A 197 72.06 -16.05 -34.60
CA ARG A 197 72.75 -14.89 -35.15
C ARG A 197 73.76 -14.34 -34.15
N THR A 198 75.03 -14.51 -34.43
CA THR A 198 76.12 -13.95 -33.63
C THR A 198 76.23 -12.43 -33.81
N ALA A 199 76.97 -11.75 -32.93
CA ALA A 199 77.25 -10.32 -33.07
C ALA A 199 77.97 -9.99 -34.40
N GLU A 200 78.77 -10.91 -34.93
CA GLU A 200 79.44 -10.73 -36.22
C GLU A 200 78.48 -10.91 -37.39
N HIS A 201 77.61 -11.93 -37.35
CA HIS A 201 76.55 -12.10 -38.34
C HIS A 201 75.63 -10.87 -38.38
N ALA A 202 75.27 -10.32 -37.22
CA ALA A 202 74.38 -9.16 -37.11
C ALA A 202 74.94 -7.88 -37.76
N LYS A 203 76.27 -7.64 -37.71
CA LYS A 203 76.89 -6.50 -38.41
C LYS A 203 76.66 -6.58 -39.92
N ASN A 204 76.81 -7.78 -40.47
CA ASN A 204 76.75 -8.04 -41.91
C ASN A 204 75.33 -8.32 -42.42
N SER A 205 74.41 -8.76 -41.55
CA SER A 205 73.03 -9.05 -41.92
C SER A 205 72.27 -7.79 -42.34
N GLU A 206 71.79 -7.77 -43.58
CA GLU A 206 70.82 -6.77 -44.04
C GLU A 206 69.38 -7.06 -43.58
N ILE A 207 69.13 -8.20 -42.94
CA ILE A 207 67.80 -8.57 -42.44
C ILE A 207 67.60 -7.95 -41.05
N ARG A 208 68.54 -8.19 -40.12
CA ARG A 208 68.46 -7.68 -38.73
C ARG A 208 69.85 -7.39 -38.16
N LYS A 209 70.02 -6.18 -37.58
CA LYS A 209 71.29 -5.71 -37.00
C LYS A 209 71.53 -6.11 -35.53
N GLN A 210 70.68 -6.97 -34.97
CA GLN A 210 70.73 -7.40 -33.57
C GLN A 210 71.07 -8.89 -33.50
N ALA A 211 72.02 -9.26 -32.63
CA ALA A 211 72.36 -10.65 -32.36
C ALA A 211 71.23 -11.36 -31.57
N PHE A 212 71.10 -12.67 -31.75
CA PHE A 212 70.19 -13.50 -30.96
C PHE A 212 71.00 -14.26 -29.90
N THR A 213 70.93 -13.79 -28.65
CA THR A 213 71.82 -14.22 -27.56
C THR A 213 71.18 -15.27 -26.66
N GLU A 214 71.97 -15.81 -25.73
CA GLU A 214 71.47 -16.72 -24.69
C GLU A 214 70.34 -16.09 -23.84
N SER A 215 70.41 -14.78 -23.56
CA SER A 215 69.35 -14.07 -22.84
C SER A 215 68.02 -14.13 -23.59
N ASN A 216 68.04 -13.94 -24.91
CA ASN A 216 66.82 -13.96 -25.73
C ASN A 216 66.17 -15.34 -25.74
N ILE A 217 66.98 -16.41 -25.78
CA ILE A 217 66.47 -17.78 -25.66
C ILE A 217 65.90 -18.04 -24.28
N LYS A 218 66.58 -17.59 -23.20
CA LYS A 218 66.10 -17.75 -21.82
C LYS A 218 64.74 -17.07 -21.62
N GLU A 219 64.60 -15.83 -22.07
CA GLU A 219 63.31 -15.09 -22.02
C GLU A 219 62.20 -15.86 -22.75
N LEU A 220 62.48 -16.35 -23.97
CA LEU A 220 61.54 -17.14 -24.76
C LEU A 220 61.20 -18.49 -24.11
N LEU A 221 62.16 -19.13 -23.43
CA LEU A 221 61.92 -20.36 -22.66
C LEU A 221 61.06 -20.09 -21.43
N ASP A 222 61.33 -19.01 -20.69
CA ASP A 222 60.56 -18.64 -19.51
C ASP A 222 59.11 -18.35 -19.92
N GLU A 223 58.88 -17.62 -21.02
CA GLU A 223 57.55 -17.41 -21.60
C GLU A 223 56.85 -18.72 -21.98
N LEU A 224 57.59 -19.68 -22.56
CA LEU A 224 57.06 -20.98 -22.95
C LEU A 224 56.70 -21.86 -21.74
N ILE A 225 57.57 -21.90 -20.72
CA ILE A 225 57.35 -22.60 -19.45
C ILE A 225 56.14 -21.99 -18.72
N ASN A 226 56.04 -20.66 -18.70
CA ASN A 226 54.92 -19.94 -18.09
C ASN A 226 53.60 -20.17 -18.83
N SER A 227 53.65 -20.37 -20.16
CA SER A 227 52.46 -20.73 -20.95
C SER A 227 51.99 -22.16 -20.62
N GLY A 228 52.91 -23.13 -20.55
CA GLY A 228 52.62 -24.48 -20.07
C GLY A 228 51.38 -25.12 -20.71
N GLU A 229 50.43 -25.55 -19.87
CA GLU A 229 49.17 -26.20 -20.26
C GLU A 229 48.34 -25.41 -21.30
N GLU A 230 48.46 -24.09 -21.32
CA GLU A 230 47.72 -23.22 -22.24
C GLU A 230 48.04 -23.51 -23.72
N LEU A 231 49.26 -23.96 -24.04
CA LEU A 231 49.69 -24.14 -25.43
C LEU A 231 48.96 -25.28 -26.15
N LEU A 232 48.47 -26.29 -25.42
CA LEU A 232 47.86 -27.48 -26.04
C LEU A 232 46.34 -27.41 -26.15
N LEU A 233 45.65 -26.48 -25.48
CA LEU A 233 44.19 -26.53 -25.31
C LEU A 233 43.41 -26.59 -26.64
N PHE A 234 43.73 -25.68 -27.57
CA PHE A 234 42.97 -25.48 -28.80
C PHE A 234 43.71 -25.86 -30.08
N LEU A 235 44.90 -26.46 -29.99
CA LEU A 235 45.58 -27.04 -31.16
C LEU A 235 44.75 -28.18 -31.77
N LYS A 236 44.89 -28.41 -33.08
CA LYS A 236 44.04 -29.35 -33.82
C LYS A 236 44.57 -30.78 -33.77
N SER A 237 45.88 -30.94 -33.73
CA SER A 237 46.60 -32.22 -33.89
C SER A 237 47.68 -32.42 -32.84
N VAL A 238 48.42 -31.37 -32.46
CA VAL A 238 49.53 -31.50 -31.49
C VAL A 238 48.99 -31.86 -30.11
N GLN A 239 49.57 -32.88 -29.50
CA GLN A 239 49.23 -33.42 -28.19
C GLN A 239 50.41 -33.38 -27.21
N GLU A 240 51.62 -33.10 -27.71
CA GLU A 240 52.86 -33.13 -26.95
C GLU A 240 53.84 -32.05 -27.44
N ILE A 241 54.36 -31.26 -26.50
CA ILE A 241 55.44 -30.29 -26.73
C ILE A 241 56.55 -30.61 -25.72
N ARG A 242 57.77 -30.86 -26.21
CA ARG A 242 58.95 -31.08 -25.37
C ARG A 242 60.06 -30.11 -25.69
N VAL A 243 60.82 -29.73 -24.67
CA VAL A 243 61.95 -28.83 -24.80
C VAL A 243 63.17 -29.46 -24.15
N TYR A 244 64.27 -29.44 -24.89
CA TYR A 244 65.55 -30.01 -24.52
C TYR A 244 66.65 -28.96 -24.54
N GLU A 245 67.63 -29.11 -23.68
CA GLU A 245 68.87 -28.32 -23.67
C GLU A 245 70.09 -29.23 -23.77
N ILE A 246 71.07 -28.83 -24.57
CA ILE A 246 72.40 -29.43 -24.66
C ILE A 246 73.43 -28.36 -24.26
N PRO A 247 74.02 -28.45 -23.05
CA PRO A 247 75.05 -27.51 -22.61
C PRO A 247 76.28 -27.52 -23.52
N ALA A 248 77.00 -26.39 -23.60
CA ALA A 248 78.15 -26.21 -24.49
C ALA A 248 79.28 -27.26 -24.31
N ASN A 249 79.43 -27.80 -23.09
CA ASN A 249 80.46 -28.77 -22.73
C ASN A 249 79.95 -30.23 -22.65
N SER A 250 78.72 -30.51 -23.11
CA SER A 250 78.11 -31.83 -23.01
C SER A 250 78.51 -32.76 -24.17
N GLN A 251 78.87 -34.01 -23.86
CA GLN A 251 79.11 -35.08 -24.84
C GLN A 251 77.81 -35.77 -25.28
N GLU A 252 76.78 -35.00 -25.64
CA GLU A 252 75.53 -35.41 -26.35
C GLU A 252 74.27 -35.75 -25.53
N THR A 253 74.26 -35.66 -24.20
CA THR A 253 73.01 -35.92 -23.46
C THR A 253 72.06 -34.72 -23.56
N ARG A 254 70.91 -34.91 -24.21
CA ARG A 254 69.78 -33.97 -24.15
C ARG A 254 69.17 -33.97 -22.77
N GLN A 255 69.06 -32.80 -22.16
CA GLN A 255 68.38 -32.63 -20.88
C GLN A 255 66.98 -32.08 -21.15
N GLU A 256 65.94 -32.79 -20.73
CA GLU A 256 64.56 -32.30 -20.83
C GLU A 256 64.33 -31.17 -19.80
N ILE A 257 63.84 -30.03 -20.26
CA ILE A 257 63.61 -28.84 -19.42
C ILE A 257 62.13 -28.49 -19.29
N LEU A 258 61.32 -28.91 -20.26
CA LEU A 258 59.87 -28.76 -20.28
C LEU A 258 59.24 -29.92 -21.06
N ALA A 259 58.19 -30.52 -20.54
CA ALA A 259 57.31 -31.43 -21.25
C ALA A 259 55.86 -31.04 -20.94
N ILE A 260 55.07 -30.77 -21.99
CA ILE A 260 53.64 -30.51 -21.91
C ILE A 260 52.96 -31.63 -22.68
N VAL A 261 52.24 -32.51 -21.99
CA VAL A 261 51.75 -33.77 -22.55
C VAL A 261 50.26 -33.94 -22.25
N THR A 262 49.49 -34.21 -23.29
CA THR A 262 48.10 -34.68 -23.16
C THR A 262 48.09 -36.12 -22.66
N GLN A 263 47.42 -36.39 -21.54
CA GLN A 263 47.38 -37.70 -20.90
C GLN A 263 46.26 -38.58 -21.48
N ASN A 264 45.09 -38.01 -21.74
CA ASN A 264 43.94 -38.70 -22.35
C ASN A 264 43.92 -38.53 -23.89
N GLN A 265 45.04 -38.89 -24.54
CA GLN A 265 45.27 -38.62 -25.97
C GLN A 265 44.17 -39.12 -26.90
N GLN A 266 43.59 -40.30 -26.62
CA GLN A 266 42.57 -40.90 -27.48
C GLN A 266 41.27 -40.05 -27.50
N GLU A 267 40.73 -39.71 -26.33
CA GLU A 267 39.52 -38.88 -26.20
C GLU A 267 39.69 -37.53 -26.90
N VAL A 268 40.82 -36.86 -26.65
CA VAL A 268 41.14 -35.56 -27.24
C VAL A 268 41.29 -35.67 -28.76
N ARG A 269 41.95 -36.73 -29.26
CA ARG A 269 42.16 -36.94 -30.69
C ARG A 269 40.84 -37.22 -31.41
N GLU A 270 40.01 -38.10 -30.87
CA GLU A 270 38.70 -38.43 -31.43
C GLU A 270 37.80 -37.20 -31.51
N ALA A 271 37.72 -36.41 -30.43
CA ALA A 271 36.93 -35.19 -30.41
C ALA A 271 37.42 -34.13 -31.41
N ARG A 272 38.73 -33.92 -31.50
CA ARG A 272 39.32 -33.01 -32.50
C ARG A 272 39.12 -33.52 -33.93
N GLN A 273 39.22 -34.82 -34.15
CA GLN A 273 39.02 -35.42 -35.47
C GLN A 273 37.58 -35.27 -35.96
N LEU A 274 36.58 -35.43 -35.08
CA LEU A 274 35.17 -35.18 -35.41
C LEU A 274 34.93 -33.75 -35.93
N LEU A 275 35.61 -32.75 -35.36
CA LEU A 275 35.56 -31.37 -35.86
C LEU A 275 36.20 -31.23 -37.25
N LEU A 276 37.38 -31.83 -37.43
CA LEU A 276 38.13 -31.74 -38.69
C LEU A 276 37.41 -32.45 -39.84
N ASP A 277 36.80 -33.61 -39.57
CA ASP A 277 36.03 -34.40 -40.54
C ASP A 277 34.75 -33.68 -40.99
N ALA A 278 34.21 -32.80 -40.16
CA ALA A 278 33.04 -31.99 -40.50
C ALA A 278 33.37 -30.83 -41.45
N ILE A 279 34.65 -30.42 -41.58
CA ILE A 279 35.05 -29.31 -42.44
C ILE A 279 35.08 -29.78 -43.91
N PRO A 280 34.23 -29.22 -44.80
CA PRO A 280 34.22 -29.60 -46.21
C PRO A 280 35.39 -28.99 -46.98
N ASP A 281 35.61 -29.47 -48.21
CA ASP A 281 36.73 -29.02 -49.06
C ASP A 281 36.56 -27.58 -49.61
N THR A 282 35.34 -27.04 -49.62
CA THR A 282 35.03 -25.75 -50.27
C THR A 282 34.13 -24.86 -49.41
N PRO A 283 34.32 -23.53 -49.44
CA PRO A 283 33.44 -22.53 -48.85
C PRO A 283 31.94 -22.69 -49.12
N ASP A 284 31.56 -22.95 -50.36
CA ASP A 284 30.15 -23.01 -50.75
C ASP A 284 29.44 -24.19 -50.07
N LYS A 285 30.09 -25.35 -50.05
CA LYS A 285 29.63 -26.53 -49.30
C LYS A 285 29.56 -26.28 -47.79
N LEU A 286 30.50 -25.49 -47.23
CA LEU A 286 30.44 -25.12 -45.80
C LEU A 286 29.19 -24.31 -45.51
N LEU A 287 28.90 -23.30 -46.32
CA LEU A 287 27.70 -22.49 -46.17
C LEU A 287 26.43 -23.33 -46.38
N GLU A 288 26.40 -24.21 -47.38
CA GLU A 288 25.29 -25.13 -47.64
C GLU A 288 25.02 -26.05 -46.44
N LEU A 289 26.05 -26.75 -45.94
CA LEU A 289 25.92 -27.67 -44.80
C LEU A 289 25.49 -26.94 -43.52
N CYS A 290 26.01 -25.73 -43.29
CA CYS A 290 25.59 -24.93 -42.15
C CYS A 290 24.14 -24.42 -42.27
N HIS A 291 23.66 -24.06 -43.47
CA HIS A 291 22.25 -23.67 -43.67
C HIS A 291 21.29 -24.83 -43.41
N HIS A 292 21.66 -26.05 -43.77
CA HIS A 292 20.84 -27.24 -43.56
C HIS A 292 20.85 -27.75 -42.11
N ASN A 293 21.75 -27.23 -41.27
CA ASN A 293 21.88 -27.65 -39.87
C ASN A 293 21.85 -26.46 -38.90
N PRO A 294 20.64 -25.98 -38.51
CA PRO A 294 20.47 -24.81 -37.63
C PRO A 294 21.14 -24.97 -36.25
N ALA A 295 21.34 -26.19 -35.77
CA ALA A 295 22.00 -26.48 -34.50
C ALA A 295 23.53 -26.29 -34.54
N GLY A 296 24.09 -26.07 -35.74
CA GLY A 296 25.52 -26.08 -36.00
C GLY A 296 25.97 -27.37 -36.67
N LEU A 297 27.01 -27.26 -37.49
CA LEU A 297 27.55 -28.37 -38.29
C LEU A 297 28.11 -29.48 -37.40
N VAL A 298 28.83 -29.10 -36.34
CA VAL A 298 29.42 -30.02 -35.36
C VAL A 298 29.66 -29.28 -34.04
N SER A 299 29.46 -29.97 -32.92
CA SER A 299 29.84 -29.50 -31.58
C SER A 299 30.42 -30.66 -30.81
N VAL A 300 31.61 -30.48 -30.25
CA VAL A 300 32.28 -31.47 -29.41
C VAL A 300 32.57 -30.90 -28.03
N SER A 301 32.50 -31.75 -27.03
CA SER A 301 32.83 -31.45 -25.64
C SER A 301 33.58 -32.63 -25.05
N TYR A 302 34.75 -32.38 -24.50
CA TYR A 302 35.64 -33.44 -23.99
C TYR A 302 36.44 -32.91 -22.79
N ARG A 303 36.95 -33.83 -21.97
CA ARG A 303 37.94 -33.48 -20.95
C ARG A 303 39.33 -33.51 -21.58
N HIS A 304 40.20 -32.61 -21.18
CA HIS A 304 41.59 -32.55 -21.64
C HIS A 304 42.50 -32.56 -20.42
N ASP A 305 43.12 -33.71 -20.19
CA ASP A 305 44.06 -33.93 -19.10
C ASP A 305 45.46 -33.59 -19.60
N ILE A 306 46.10 -32.59 -18.97
CA ILE A 306 47.42 -32.09 -19.37
C ILE A 306 48.37 -32.22 -18.18
N GLU A 307 49.54 -32.79 -18.43
CA GLU A 307 50.66 -32.76 -17.50
C GLU A 307 51.75 -31.84 -18.05
N THR A 308 52.16 -30.86 -17.25
CA THR A 308 53.26 -29.94 -17.53
C THR A 308 54.37 -30.18 -16.53
N ILE A 309 55.49 -30.72 -17.01
CA ILE A 309 56.70 -31.00 -16.23
C ILE A 309 57.76 -29.99 -16.64
N SER A 310 58.17 -29.12 -15.73
CA SER A 310 59.37 -28.28 -15.86
C SER A 310 60.41 -28.65 -14.80
N ARG A 311 61.59 -28.03 -14.84
CA ARG A 311 62.71 -28.34 -13.91
C ARG A 311 62.31 -28.36 -12.42
N ASN A 312 61.43 -27.44 -12.01
CA ASN A 312 61.08 -27.25 -10.59
C ASN A 312 59.60 -27.54 -10.29
N ARG A 313 58.76 -27.72 -11.31
CA ARG A 313 57.31 -27.75 -11.15
C ARG A 313 56.68 -28.84 -12.02
N ASN A 314 55.88 -29.70 -11.41
CA ASN A 314 54.95 -30.57 -12.14
C ASN A 314 53.52 -30.10 -11.85
N THR A 315 52.78 -29.76 -12.90
CA THR A 315 51.36 -29.40 -12.83
C THR A 315 50.53 -30.39 -13.65
N LYS A 316 49.52 -30.98 -13.02
CA LYS A 316 48.48 -31.78 -13.68
C LYS A 316 47.18 -31.01 -13.65
N SER A 317 46.55 -30.81 -14.80
CA SER A 317 45.27 -30.13 -14.90
C SER A 317 44.28 -30.89 -15.78
N THR A 318 43.00 -30.77 -15.44
CA THR A 318 41.89 -31.28 -16.25
C THR A 318 41.06 -30.10 -16.71
N TRP A 319 40.87 -29.99 -18.03
CA TRP A 319 40.07 -28.94 -18.64
C TRP A 319 38.80 -29.51 -19.28
N ARG A 320 37.67 -28.82 -19.14
CA ARG A 320 36.52 -29.03 -20.02
C ARG A 320 36.70 -28.15 -21.24
N THR A 321 36.83 -28.75 -22.41
CA THR A 321 37.00 -28.02 -23.67
C THR A 321 35.79 -28.28 -24.55
N VAL A 322 35.17 -27.18 -25.00
CA VAL A 322 34.10 -27.19 -26.01
C VAL A 322 34.63 -26.53 -27.27
N SER A 323 34.34 -27.12 -28.42
CA SER A 323 34.63 -26.54 -29.72
C SER A 323 33.53 -26.90 -30.70
N LEU A 324 33.15 -25.96 -31.56
CA LEU A 324 32.06 -26.14 -32.49
C LEU A 324 32.25 -25.33 -33.76
N ILE A 325 31.57 -25.77 -34.82
CA ILE A 325 31.46 -25.09 -36.10
C ILE A 325 29.98 -24.86 -36.37
N ARG A 326 29.56 -23.60 -36.54
CA ARG A 326 28.15 -23.25 -36.79
C ARG A 326 28.01 -21.90 -37.49
N THR A 327 26.87 -21.63 -38.10
CA THR A 327 26.52 -20.28 -38.57
C THR A 327 25.43 -19.64 -37.70
N ASP A 328 25.08 -18.40 -38.03
CA ASP A 328 23.89 -17.74 -37.51
C ASP A 328 22.63 -18.18 -38.28
N GLU A 329 21.47 -18.00 -37.66
CA GLU A 329 20.16 -18.32 -38.28
C GLU A 329 19.71 -17.23 -39.28
N GLY A 330 20.22 -16.00 -39.16
CA GLY A 330 19.84 -14.85 -39.97
C GLY A 330 20.62 -14.68 -41.28
N GLY A 331 21.63 -15.53 -41.52
CA GLY A 331 22.53 -15.48 -42.67
C GLY A 331 23.50 -14.30 -42.70
N GLU A 332 23.69 -13.55 -41.61
CA GLU A 332 24.64 -12.44 -41.54
C GLU A 332 26.09 -12.94 -41.58
N LEU A 333 26.41 -13.98 -40.80
CA LEU A 333 27.73 -14.60 -40.79
C LEU A 333 28.00 -15.24 -42.16
N ALA A 334 26.99 -15.85 -42.79
CA ALA A 334 27.11 -16.40 -44.14
C ALA A 334 27.51 -15.34 -45.19
N LYS A 335 26.89 -14.16 -45.16
CA LYS A 335 27.22 -13.03 -46.07
C LYS A 335 28.66 -12.55 -45.86
N VAL A 336 29.10 -12.45 -44.60
CA VAL A 336 30.47 -12.00 -44.28
C VAL A 336 31.49 -13.06 -44.67
N ILE A 337 31.19 -14.35 -44.48
CA ILE A 337 32.02 -15.46 -44.96
C ILE A 337 32.25 -15.35 -46.48
N GLN A 338 31.18 -15.14 -47.26
CA GLN A 338 31.28 -14.95 -48.70
C GLN A 338 32.17 -13.74 -49.06
N ALA A 339 31.94 -12.58 -48.43
CA ALA A 339 32.72 -11.36 -48.67
C ALA A 339 34.21 -11.52 -48.31
N MET A 340 34.51 -12.30 -47.26
CA MET A 340 35.89 -12.63 -46.88
C MET A 340 36.55 -13.50 -47.95
N TYR A 341 35.89 -14.56 -48.43
CA TYR A 341 36.45 -15.41 -49.49
C TYR A 341 36.62 -14.69 -50.83
N GLU A 342 35.68 -13.83 -51.22
CA GLU A 342 35.81 -12.97 -52.42
C GLU A 342 37.04 -12.05 -52.32
N SER A 343 37.41 -11.66 -51.10
CA SER A 343 38.61 -10.88 -50.80
C SER A 343 39.88 -11.73 -50.61
N GLN A 344 39.81 -13.03 -50.93
CA GLN A 344 40.87 -14.03 -50.69
C GLN A 344 41.29 -14.17 -49.21
N GLU A 345 40.37 -13.84 -48.30
CA GLU A 345 40.55 -14.03 -46.86
C GLU A 345 39.93 -15.34 -46.42
N LYS A 346 40.72 -16.15 -45.73
CA LYS A 346 40.25 -17.41 -45.18
C LYS A 346 39.58 -17.16 -43.83
N VAL A 347 38.36 -17.69 -43.69
CA VAL A 347 37.62 -17.73 -42.43
C VAL A 347 36.95 -19.09 -42.26
N LEU A 348 36.71 -19.49 -41.00
CA LEU A 348 35.90 -20.64 -40.63
C LEU A 348 35.08 -20.26 -39.41
N PRO A 349 33.79 -20.58 -39.33
CA PRO A 349 32.99 -20.22 -38.18
C PRO A 349 33.19 -21.24 -37.05
N TRP A 350 34.45 -21.38 -36.64
CA TRP A 350 34.95 -22.23 -35.56
C TRP A 350 35.22 -21.36 -34.35
N ALA A 351 34.57 -21.69 -33.23
CA ALA A 351 34.93 -21.15 -31.92
C ALA A 351 34.97 -22.26 -30.85
N GLY A 352 35.58 -21.94 -29.71
CA GLY A 352 35.68 -22.85 -28.58
C GLY A 352 35.85 -22.10 -27.26
N ALA A 353 35.66 -22.81 -26.16
CA ALA A 353 35.87 -22.30 -24.82
C ALA A 353 36.41 -23.43 -23.94
N ALA A 354 37.27 -23.10 -22.98
CA ALA A 354 37.87 -24.07 -22.08
C ALA A 354 37.89 -23.57 -20.63
N ALA A 355 37.40 -24.40 -19.71
CA ALA A 355 37.41 -24.14 -18.27
C ALA A 355 38.24 -25.20 -17.54
N ARG A 356 39.09 -24.76 -16.62
CA ARG A 356 39.87 -25.69 -15.79
C ARG A 356 38.99 -26.26 -14.69
N ILE A 357 38.73 -27.56 -14.73
CA ILE A 357 37.91 -28.29 -13.75
C ILE A 357 38.71 -28.50 -12.46
N ASN A 358 39.95 -28.96 -12.60
CA ASN A 358 40.87 -29.19 -11.48
C ASN A 358 42.32 -28.92 -11.93
N ALA A 359 43.18 -28.64 -10.96
CA ALA A 359 44.62 -28.61 -11.18
C ALA A 359 45.37 -28.88 -9.87
N VAL A 360 46.47 -29.62 -9.96
CA VAL A 360 47.36 -29.95 -8.85
C VAL A 360 48.79 -29.64 -9.28
N SER A 361 49.56 -28.94 -8.44
CA SER A 361 50.96 -28.61 -8.70
C SER A 361 51.84 -28.96 -7.50
N THR A 362 53.09 -29.34 -7.76
CA THR A 362 54.08 -29.67 -6.72
C THR A 362 54.45 -28.49 -5.82
N GLU A 363 54.27 -27.25 -6.30
CA GLU A 363 54.51 -26.01 -5.56
C GLU A 363 53.25 -25.47 -4.83
N GLY A 364 52.17 -26.26 -4.77
CA GLY A 364 50.90 -25.87 -4.15
C GLY A 364 49.76 -25.70 -5.16
N ASN A 365 48.68 -25.03 -4.74
CA ASN A 365 47.51 -24.85 -5.60
C ASN A 365 47.80 -23.87 -6.76
N PRO A 366 47.54 -24.26 -8.01
CA PRO A 366 47.72 -23.37 -9.16
C PRO A 366 46.87 -22.09 -9.05
N GLN A 367 47.41 -20.97 -9.54
CA GLN A 367 46.71 -19.68 -9.56
C GLN A 367 45.38 -19.77 -10.33
N PRO A 368 44.34 -19.02 -9.93
CA PRO A 368 43.09 -18.93 -10.68
C PRO A 368 43.33 -18.57 -12.15
N VAL A 369 42.52 -19.14 -13.05
CA VAL A 369 42.62 -18.86 -14.48
C VAL A 369 42.22 -17.41 -14.74
N ASN A 370 43.14 -16.63 -15.31
CA ASN A 370 42.82 -15.34 -15.94
C ASN A 370 42.65 -15.59 -17.43
N GLY A 371 41.41 -15.55 -17.90
CA GLY A 371 41.00 -15.99 -19.22
C GLY A 371 41.72 -15.25 -20.34
N LYS A 372 42.04 -15.94 -21.42
CA LYS A 372 42.78 -15.40 -22.57
C LYS A 372 42.02 -15.65 -23.86
N VAL A 373 42.26 -14.81 -24.85
CA VAL A 373 41.77 -15.00 -26.22
C VAL A 373 42.75 -15.87 -27.00
N TYR A 374 42.23 -16.84 -27.73
CA TYR A 374 43.00 -17.75 -28.56
C TYR A 374 42.57 -17.62 -30.02
N CYS A 375 43.56 -17.75 -30.90
CA CYS A 375 43.36 -18.18 -32.28
C CYS A 375 44.19 -19.46 -32.44
N PHE A 376 43.67 -20.57 -31.89
CA PHE A 376 44.32 -21.88 -31.68
C PHE A 376 45.50 -21.89 -30.69
N LEU A 377 46.29 -20.81 -30.65
CA LEU A 377 47.30 -20.53 -29.63
C LEU A 377 46.95 -19.23 -28.87
N PRO A 378 47.46 -19.05 -27.64
CA PRO A 378 47.09 -17.91 -26.81
C PRO A 378 47.65 -16.60 -27.36
N LEU A 379 46.77 -15.60 -27.47
CA LEU A 379 47.10 -14.20 -27.80
C LEU A 379 47.41 -13.42 -26.50
N PRO A 380 48.13 -12.28 -26.57
CA PRO A 380 48.38 -11.43 -25.42
C PRO A 380 47.15 -10.58 -25.03
N LEU A 381 45.97 -11.19 -25.00
CA LEU A 381 44.68 -10.56 -24.68
C LEU A 381 44.02 -11.27 -23.51
N GLU A 382 43.93 -10.60 -22.36
CA GLU A 382 43.34 -11.12 -21.14
C GLU A 382 41.89 -10.65 -20.96
N THR A 383 40.96 -11.58 -20.87
CA THR A 383 39.51 -11.30 -20.78
C THR A 383 39.02 -11.03 -19.36
N GLY A 384 39.77 -11.42 -18.34
CA GLY A 384 39.32 -11.41 -16.94
C GLY A 384 38.30 -12.50 -16.58
N LEU A 385 37.89 -13.35 -17.52
CA LEU A 385 36.99 -14.47 -17.29
C LEU A 385 37.73 -15.66 -16.63
N PRO A 386 37.07 -16.55 -15.89
CA PRO A 386 37.70 -17.77 -15.36
C PRO A 386 37.85 -18.89 -16.41
N ILE A 387 37.77 -18.55 -17.70
CA ILE A 387 37.85 -19.49 -18.83
C ILE A 387 38.70 -18.91 -19.96
N HIS A 388 39.25 -19.77 -20.81
CA HIS A 388 39.84 -19.35 -22.08
C HIS A 388 38.81 -19.43 -23.20
N ILE A 389 38.90 -18.50 -24.16
CA ILE A 389 38.03 -18.45 -25.34
C ILE A 389 38.86 -18.54 -26.61
N ASN A 390 38.36 -19.28 -27.60
CA ASN A 390 39.03 -19.52 -28.87
C ASN A 390 38.11 -19.19 -30.04
N GLY A 391 38.68 -18.67 -31.11
CA GLY A 391 37.97 -18.47 -32.37
C GLY A 391 38.94 -18.38 -33.54
N PHE A 392 38.45 -18.73 -34.74
CA PHE A 392 39.14 -18.41 -36.00
C PHE A 392 39.06 -16.90 -36.27
N PHE A 393 39.63 -16.10 -35.37
CA PHE A 393 39.57 -14.64 -35.45
C PHE A 393 40.49 -14.10 -36.54
N ASN A 394 40.06 -13.00 -37.17
CA ASN A 394 40.95 -12.19 -37.99
C ASN A 394 41.81 -11.29 -37.08
N LEU A 395 43.13 -11.34 -37.26
CA LEU A 395 44.10 -10.60 -36.46
C LEU A 395 44.66 -9.40 -37.24
N ASN A 396 45.13 -8.39 -36.53
CA ASN A 396 45.91 -7.29 -37.10
C ASN A 396 47.27 -7.78 -37.64
N SER A 397 48.04 -6.90 -38.30
CA SER A 397 49.34 -7.25 -38.90
C SER A 397 50.37 -7.74 -37.86
N SER A 398 50.35 -7.17 -36.65
CA SER A 398 51.25 -7.54 -35.55
C SER A 398 50.82 -8.79 -34.78
N ARG A 399 49.64 -9.34 -35.11
CA ARG A 399 49.06 -10.58 -34.54
C ARG A 399 48.93 -10.57 -33.00
N ASP A 400 48.92 -9.39 -32.39
CA ASP A 400 48.76 -9.19 -30.96
C ASP A 400 47.32 -8.82 -30.57
N ASN A 401 46.50 -8.39 -31.53
CA ASN A 401 45.10 -8.02 -31.33
C ASN A 401 44.19 -8.46 -32.47
N LEU A 402 42.88 -8.49 -32.20
CA LEU A 402 41.84 -8.72 -33.20
C LEU A 402 41.74 -7.51 -34.14
N SER A 403 41.48 -7.76 -35.43
CA SER A 403 41.25 -6.67 -36.40
C SER A 403 40.03 -5.83 -35.99
N SER A 404 40.19 -4.50 -35.94
CA SER A 404 39.14 -3.55 -35.52
C SER A 404 38.96 -2.39 -36.51
N ASP A 405 37.77 -1.77 -36.49
CA ASP A 405 37.34 -0.67 -37.37
C ASP A 405 38.00 0.70 -37.06
N SER A 406 39.15 0.76 -36.39
CA SER A 406 39.78 2.03 -36.01
C SER A 406 40.27 2.82 -37.24
N GLY A 407 39.35 3.59 -37.84
CA GLY A 407 39.63 4.68 -38.78
C GLY A 407 39.66 4.34 -40.28
N GLN A 408 39.24 3.14 -40.72
CA GLN A 408 39.41 2.74 -42.13
C GLN A 408 38.09 2.63 -42.90
N THR A 409 38.04 3.24 -44.08
CA THR A 409 36.97 3.04 -45.09
C THR A 409 37.46 2.05 -46.16
N GLY A 410 36.61 1.12 -46.61
CA GLY A 410 36.94 0.16 -47.69
C GLY A 410 37.11 -1.30 -47.23
N LYS A 411 38.16 -1.98 -47.73
CA LYS A 411 38.37 -3.44 -47.72
C LYS A 411 38.50 -4.11 -46.33
N ASP A 412 38.70 -3.34 -45.27
CA ASP A 412 38.93 -3.89 -43.92
C ASP A 412 37.65 -4.07 -43.08
N ARG A 413 36.53 -3.49 -43.51
CA ARG A 413 35.23 -3.58 -42.81
C ARG A 413 34.72 -5.03 -42.63
N PRO A 414 34.81 -5.95 -43.62
CA PRO A 414 34.40 -7.34 -43.42
C PRO A 414 35.18 -8.06 -42.31
N ARG A 415 36.46 -7.69 -42.07
CA ARG A 415 37.32 -8.31 -41.06
C ARG A 415 36.86 -8.01 -39.64
N SER A 416 36.47 -6.76 -39.36
CA SER A 416 35.96 -6.40 -38.04
C SER A 416 34.55 -6.95 -37.78
N ILE A 417 33.68 -6.92 -38.80
CA ILE A 417 32.35 -7.52 -38.71
C ILE A 417 32.46 -9.03 -38.47
N TRP A 418 33.39 -9.72 -39.14
CA TRP A 418 33.66 -11.14 -38.93
C TRP A 418 33.91 -11.47 -37.45
N ASN A 419 34.81 -10.74 -36.78
CA ASN A 419 35.13 -11.01 -35.38
C ASN A 419 33.91 -10.79 -34.45
N HIS A 420 33.11 -9.75 -34.69
CA HIS A 420 31.89 -9.49 -33.90
C HIS A 420 30.86 -10.62 -34.10
N LEU A 421 30.56 -10.99 -35.34
CA LEU A 421 29.58 -12.04 -35.62
C LEU A 421 30.06 -13.42 -35.18
N LEU A 422 31.36 -13.72 -35.29
CA LEU A 422 31.96 -14.95 -34.76
C LEU A 422 31.78 -15.03 -33.23
N ALA A 423 32.02 -13.92 -32.52
CA ALA A 423 31.82 -13.85 -31.08
C ALA A 423 30.34 -14.04 -30.71
N GLN A 424 29.45 -13.33 -31.40
CA GLN A 424 28.01 -13.32 -31.12
C GLN A 424 27.32 -14.66 -31.44
N HIS A 425 27.66 -15.31 -32.55
CA HIS A 425 26.90 -16.46 -33.05
C HIS A 425 27.59 -17.80 -32.87
N VAL A 426 28.92 -17.83 -32.73
CA VAL A 426 29.67 -19.09 -32.63
C VAL A 426 30.27 -19.24 -31.23
N LEU A 427 31.04 -18.25 -30.77
CA LEU A 427 31.70 -18.31 -29.46
C LEU A 427 30.71 -18.29 -28.30
N SER A 428 29.63 -17.51 -28.39
CA SER A 428 28.57 -17.47 -27.38
C SER A 428 27.97 -18.86 -27.13
N HIS A 429 27.76 -19.65 -28.19
CA HIS A 429 27.27 -21.01 -28.09
C HIS A 429 28.32 -21.97 -27.52
N ALA A 430 29.59 -21.82 -27.89
CA ALA A 430 30.66 -22.64 -27.33
C ALA A 430 30.78 -22.41 -25.82
N TYR A 431 30.68 -21.16 -25.38
CA TYR A 431 30.68 -20.80 -23.96
C TYR A 431 29.41 -21.27 -23.25
N ALA A 432 28.22 -21.09 -23.85
CA ALA A 432 26.98 -21.59 -23.25
C ALA A 432 27.00 -23.12 -23.08
N ASN A 433 27.46 -23.86 -24.09
CA ASN A 433 27.63 -25.32 -24.02
C ASN A 433 28.66 -25.70 -22.95
N LEU A 434 29.77 -24.97 -22.82
CA LEU A 434 30.75 -25.18 -21.75
C LEU A 434 30.09 -25.04 -20.36
N ILE A 435 29.27 -24.01 -20.13
CA ILE A 435 28.55 -23.85 -18.86
C ILE A 435 27.58 -25.01 -18.62
N VAL A 436 26.89 -25.50 -19.65
CA VAL A 436 26.00 -26.66 -19.53
C VAL A 436 26.79 -27.91 -19.13
N ASP A 437 27.95 -28.17 -19.74
CA ASP A 437 28.75 -29.36 -19.42
C ASP A 437 29.40 -29.28 -18.03
N LEU A 438 29.78 -28.06 -17.61
CA LEU A 438 30.32 -27.81 -16.27
C LEU A 438 29.32 -28.13 -15.15
N VAL A 439 28.03 -28.29 -15.44
CA VAL A 439 27.04 -28.81 -14.49
C VAL A 439 27.43 -30.21 -14.00
N GLN A 440 27.85 -31.10 -14.93
CA GLN A 440 28.24 -32.47 -14.60
C GLN A 440 29.65 -32.55 -13.98
N ASP A 441 30.47 -31.53 -14.22
CA ASP A 441 31.81 -31.41 -13.62
C ASP A 441 31.74 -30.68 -12.27
N ILE A 442 31.83 -29.35 -12.28
CA ILE A 442 31.96 -28.52 -11.07
C ILE A 442 30.61 -28.36 -10.37
N GLY A 443 29.52 -28.20 -11.13
CA GLY A 443 28.19 -27.94 -10.59
C GLY A 443 27.70 -29.03 -9.65
N ARG A 444 27.99 -30.30 -9.95
CA ARG A 444 27.60 -31.45 -9.14
C ARG A 444 28.18 -31.43 -7.73
N TYR A 445 29.42 -30.96 -7.56
CA TYR A 445 30.15 -31.04 -6.29
C TYR A 445 30.34 -29.67 -5.60
N GLN A 446 30.42 -28.58 -6.37
CA GLN A 446 30.66 -27.21 -5.89
C GLN A 446 29.80 -26.18 -6.66
N PRO A 447 28.47 -26.14 -6.46
CA PRO A 447 27.58 -25.22 -7.17
C PRO A 447 27.94 -23.73 -7.01
N GLU A 448 28.37 -23.31 -5.82
CA GLU A 448 28.81 -21.94 -5.56
C GLU A 448 30.02 -21.58 -6.45
N GLY A 449 30.94 -22.53 -6.62
CA GLY A 449 32.10 -22.39 -7.50
C GLY A 449 31.71 -22.38 -8.98
N PHE A 450 30.73 -23.20 -9.36
CA PHE A 450 30.20 -23.28 -10.72
C PHE A 450 29.63 -21.95 -11.22
N TYR A 451 28.85 -21.24 -10.38
CA TYR A 451 28.26 -19.96 -10.79
C TYR A 451 29.30 -18.87 -11.09
N LYS A 452 30.56 -19.01 -10.63
CA LYS A 452 31.65 -18.07 -10.98
C LYS A 452 32.03 -18.12 -12.46
N PHE A 453 31.76 -19.24 -13.14
CA PHE A 453 32.08 -19.40 -14.57
C PHE A 453 31.12 -18.63 -15.48
N TRP A 454 30.03 -18.07 -14.96
CA TRP A 454 29.07 -17.34 -15.77
C TRP A 454 29.62 -15.96 -16.19
N PRO A 455 29.42 -15.53 -17.45
CA PRO A 455 29.91 -14.24 -17.90
C PRO A 455 28.98 -13.11 -17.44
N VAL A 456 29.31 -12.50 -16.30
CA VAL A 456 28.51 -11.43 -15.68
C VAL A 456 28.95 -10.01 -16.05
N GLY A 457 29.99 -9.83 -16.87
CA GLY A 457 30.54 -8.53 -17.20
C GLY A 457 31.07 -8.43 -18.64
N LYS A 458 31.21 -7.20 -19.13
CA LYS A 458 31.76 -6.88 -20.45
C LYS A 458 33.23 -7.22 -20.55
N ILE A 459 33.64 -7.76 -21.71
CA ILE A 459 35.05 -7.94 -22.05
C ILE A 459 35.53 -6.67 -22.76
N THR A 460 36.51 -5.97 -22.19
CA THR A 460 36.96 -4.66 -22.68
C THR A 460 38.23 -4.71 -23.54
N VAL A 461 38.93 -5.84 -23.59
CA VAL A 461 40.17 -5.98 -24.37
C VAL A 461 39.98 -5.92 -25.88
N SER A 462 38.76 -6.18 -26.38
CA SER A 462 38.42 -6.01 -27.78
C SER A 462 36.94 -5.71 -27.96
N LYS A 463 36.63 -4.71 -28.80
CA LYS A 463 35.25 -4.33 -29.12
C LYS A 463 34.42 -5.49 -29.68
N ALA A 464 35.06 -6.40 -30.42
CA ALA A 464 34.40 -7.59 -30.98
C ALA A 464 33.83 -8.54 -29.93
N LEU A 465 34.37 -8.50 -28.70
CA LEU A 465 33.98 -9.39 -27.60
C LEU A 465 33.07 -8.71 -26.57
N GLU A 466 32.80 -7.42 -26.71
CA GLU A 466 32.10 -6.61 -25.69
C GLU A 466 30.73 -7.20 -25.35
N GLU A 467 29.97 -7.63 -26.36
CA GLU A 467 28.61 -8.16 -26.23
C GLU A 467 28.54 -9.68 -26.00
N LEU A 468 29.69 -10.36 -25.87
CA LEU A 468 29.73 -11.82 -25.70
C LEU A 468 28.95 -12.28 -24.46
N HIS A 469 29.15 -11.60 -23.33
CA HIS A 469 28.48 -11.91 -22.06
C HIS A 469 26.95 -11.91 -22.19
N ARG A 470 26.39 -10.88 -22.85
CA ARG A 470 24.96 -10.74 -23.10
C ARG A 470 24.41 -11.89 -23.92
N CYS A 471 25.11 -12.26 -25.00
CA CYS A 471 24.71 -13.35 -25.88
C CYS A 471 24.71 -14.70 -25.15
N VAL A 472 25.72 -14.96 -24.31
CA VAL A 472 25.80 -16.20 -23.52
C VAL A 472 24.64 -16.27 -22.51
N ILE A 473 24.37 -15.18 -21.78
CA ILE A 473 23.27 -15.14 -20.80
C ILE A 473 21.91 -15.42 -21.46
N GLN A 474 21.67 -14.87 -22.67
CA GLN A 474 20.45 -15.14 -23.43
C GLN A 474 20.31 -16.63 -23.79
N LEU A 475 21.40 -17.29 -24.17
CA LEU A 475 21.41 -18.72 -24.45
C LEU A 475 21.17 -19.56 -23.19
N LEU A 476 21.77 -19.17 -22.06
CA LEU A 476 21.61 -19.88 -20.78
C LEU A 476 20.18 -19.81 -20.22
N TYR A 477 19.39 -18.80 -20.62
CA TYR A 477 18.00 -18.63 -20.17
C TYR A 477 17.12 -19.86 -20.41
N GLN A 478 17.42 -20.67 -21.44
CA GLN A 478 16.64 -21.87 -21.78
C GLN A 478 17.36 -23.19 -21.44
N ARG A 479 18.48 -23.14 -20.69
CA ARG A 479 19.32 -24.32 -20.39
C ARG A 479 19.18 -24.74 -18.94
N LEU A 480 19.38 -26.03 -18.65
CA LEU A 480 19.31 -26.61 -17.30
C LEU A 480 20.60 -26.31 -16.52
N VAL A 481 20.76 -25.06 -16.07
CA VAL A 481 22.01 -24.54 -15.49
C VAL A 481 21.84 -23.89 -14.13
N VAL A 482 20.64 -23.93 -13.54
CA VAL A 482 20.42 -23.50 -12.14
C VAL A 482 20.07 -24.73 -11.29
N ARG A 483 20.79 -24.93 -10.19
CA ARG A 483 20.53 -26.01 -9.24
C ARG A 483 19.32 -25.66 -8.38
N SER A 484 18.29 -26.51 -8.40
CA SER A 484 17.10 -26.38 -7.56
C SER A 484 17.32 -27.02 -6.20
N ALA A 485 16.70 -26.43 -5.17
CA ALA A 485 16.61 -26.99 -3.83
C ALA A 485 15.71 -28.22 -3.74
N VAL A 486 14.86 -28.45 -4.75
CA VAL A 486 13.95 -29.61 -4.79
C VAL A 486 14.73 -30.84 -5.24
N GLU A 487 14.72 -31.85 -4.37
CA GLU A 487 15.32 -33.16 -4.63
C GLU A 487 14.39 -34.03 -5.48
N HIS A 488 14.95 -34.81 -6.41
CA HIS A 488 14.23 -35.89 -7.06
C HIS A 488 14.88 -37.23 -6.72
N THR A 489 14.04 -38.19 -6.35
CA THR A 489 14.43 -39.59 -6.21
C THR A 489 14.56 -40.20 -7.60
N VAL A 490 15.80 -40.35 -8.07
CA VAL A 490 16.10 -41.15 -9.25
C VAL A 490 16.27 -42.59 -8.78
N THR A 491 15.36 -43.48 -9.17
CA THR A 491 15.56 -44.92 -8.99
C THR A 491 16.49 -45.42 -10.08
N GLU A 492 17.79 -45.52 -9.80
CA GLU A 492 18.71 -46.21 -10.70
C GLU A 492 18.35 -47.69 -10.75
N ARG A 493 17.79 -48.14 -11.89
CA ARG A 493 17.65 -49.57 -12.20
C ARG A 493 19.01 -50.12 -12.64
N GLN A 494 19.98 -50.24 -11.73
CA GLN A 494 21.13 -51.14 -11.90
C GLN A 494 21.90 -51.29 -10.56
N PHE A 495 21.82 -52.50 -9.99
CA PHE A 495 22.77 -53.08 -9.02
C PHE A 495 23.11 -52.32 -7.71
N SER A 496 22.19 -51.58 -7.11
CA SER A 496 22.04 -51.52 -5.65
C SER A 496 20.74 -50.78 -5.33
N GLY A 497 19.86 -51.36 -4.52
CA GLY A 497 18.55 -50.77 -4.18
C GLY A 497 18.62 -49.54 -3.27
N VAL A 498 19.64 -48.68 -3.43
CA VAL A 498 19.81 -47.44 -2.67
C VAL A 498 19.28 -46.30 -3.54
N ALA A 499 18.13 -45.74 -3.16
CA ALA A 499 17.64 -44.51 -3.74
C ALA A 499 18.61 -43.37 -3.39
N MET A 500 19.38 -42.90 -4.36
CA MET A 500 20.19 -41.70 -4.21
C MET A 500 19.32 -40.49 -4.56
N SER A 501 19.13 -39.60 -3.58
CA SER A 501 18.57 -38.28 -3.84
C SER A 501 19.60 -37.44 -4.61
N GLN A 502 19.23 -36.94 -5.79
CA GLN A 502 20.03 -35.97 -6.54
C GLN A 502 19.20 -34.71 -6.76
N THR A 503 19.78 -33.55 -6.42
CA THR A 503 19.19 -32.24 -6.70
C THR A 503 19.07 -32.00 -8.21
N LYS A 504 17.93 -31.48 -8.64
CA LYS A 504 17.60 -31.25 -10.05
C LYS A 504 18.24 -29.95 -10.56
N TRP A 505 18.62 -29.95 -11.83
CA TRP A 505 18.98 -28.73 -12.56
C TRP A 505 17.81 -28.26 -13.41
N VAL A 506 17.53 -26.98 -13.37
CA VAL A 506 16.35 -26.34 -13.96
C VAL A 506 16.75 -25.13 -14.79
N THR A 507 15.82 -24.65 -15.61
CA THR A 507 16.04 -23.44 -16.40
C THR A 507 15.93 -22.18 -15.55
N PRO A 508 16.68 -21.11 -15.83
CA PRO A 508 16.55 -19.83 -15.14
C PRO A 508 15.11 -19.27 -14.97
N PRO A 509 14.19 -19.34 -15.97
CA PRO A 509 12.83 -18.82 -15.80
C PRO A 509 11.94 -19.67 -14.88
N THR A 510 12.26 -20.95 -14.68
CA THR A 510 11.45 -21.85 -13.84
C THR A 510 11.74 -21.69 -12.36
N VAL A 511 12.93 -21.21 -11.98
CA VAL A 511 13.25 -20.96 -10.57
C VAL A 511 12.61 -19.69 -10.05
N LYS A 512 12.28 -19.72 -8.76
CA LYS A 512 11.68 -18.62 -8.02
C LYS A 512 12.74 -18.00 -7.12
N ASN A 513 13.34 -16.88 -7.54
CA ASN A 513 14.42 -16.24 -6.79
C ASN A 513 13.86 -15.47 -5.60
N LEU A 514 14.42 -15.68 -4.41
CA LEU A 514 14.03 -14.91 -3.24
C LEU A 514 14.78 -13.55 -3.22
N PRO A 515 14.15 -12.49 -2.70
CA PRO A 515 14.66 -11.12 -2.85
C PRO A 515 15.91 -10.84 -2.00
N SER A 516 16.24 -11.67 -1.02
CA SER A 516 17.45 -11.53 -0.22
C SER A 516 17.87 -12.85 0.41
N LYS A 517 19.14 -12.93 0.82
CA LYS A 517 19.69 -14.07 1.55
C LYS A 517 18.90 -14.39 2.83
N LYS A 518 18.46 -13.36 3.56
CA LYS A 518 17.62 -13.54 4.76
C LYS A 518 16.36 -14.35 4.46
N TRP A 519 15.63 -13.99 3.40
CA TRP A 519 14.41 -14.70 3.04
C TRP A 519 14.70 -16.09 2.47
N TRP A 520 15.83 -16.27 1.80
CA TRP A 520 16.32 -17.58 1.42
C TRP A 520 16.53 -18.48 2.65
N ASP A 521 17.28 -18.03 3.65
CA ASP A 521 17.52 -18.80 4.88
C ASP A 521 16.21 -19.12 5.64
N GLU A 522 15.27 -18.17 5.72
CA GLU A 522 14.00 -18.33 6.46
C GLU A 522 12.96 -19.22 5.75
N LEU A 523 12.96 -19.27 4.41
CA LEU A 523 11.89 -19.92 3.62
C LEU A 523 12.32 -21.16 2.85
N LEU A 524 13.62 -21.38 2.61
CA LEU A 524 14.14 -22.48 1.78
C LEU A 524 13.52 -23.83 2.13
N ALA A 525 13.54 -24.19 3.42
CA ALA A 525 13.05 -25.49 3.87
C ALA A 525 11.54 -25.65 3.63
N ALA A 526 10.75 -24.60 3.87
CA ALA A 526 9.31 -24.60 3.65
C ALA A 526 8.97 -24.69 2.15
N MET A 527 9.67 -23.91 1.32
CA MET A 527 9.48 -23.93 -0.14
C MET A 527 9.89 -25.27 -0.76
N ARG A 528 11.00 -25.85 -0.28
CA ARG A 528 11.45 -27.21 -0.67
C ARG A 528 10.39 -28.25 -0.33
N ALA A 529 9.81 -28.20 0.87
CA ALA A 529 8.78 -29.15 1.30
C ALA A 529 7.51 -29.09 0.43
N ASP A 530 7.20 -27.92 -0.14
CA ASP A 530 6.09 -27.71 -1.07
C ASP A 530 6.46 -27.91 -2.55
N ASN A 531 7.66 -28.43 -2.85
CA ASN A 531 8.20 -28.62 -4.21
C ASN A 531 8.26 -27.33 -5.05
N ILE A 532 8.56 -26.18 -4.44
CA ILE A 532 8.83 -24.93 -5.16
C ILE A 532 10.33 -24.86 -5.51
N ASP A 533 10.65 -24.73 -6.80
CA ASP A 533 12.02 -24.63 -7.31
C ASP A 533 12.68 -23.28 -6.89
N ILE A 534 13.33 -23.26 -5.74
CA ILE A 534 14.22 -22.18 -5.27
C ILE A 534 15.67 -22.55 -5.62
N PRO A 535 16.52 -21.62 -6.08
CA PRO A 535 17.93 -21.93 -6.34
C PRO A 535 18.68 -22.29 -5.05
N GLU A 536 19.47 -23.37 -5.07
CA GLU A 536 20.36 -23.77 -3.98
C GLU A 536 21.76 -24.08 -4.54
N PRO A 537 22.77 -23.26 -4.23
CA PRO A 537 22.76 -22.03 -3.41
C PRO A 537 21.99 -20.88 -4.08
N PRO A 538 21.70 -19.77 -3.34
CA PRO A 538 21.09 -18.60 -3.94
C PRO A 538 21.97 -18.05 -5.09
N LEU A 539 21.34 -17.64 -6.18
CA LEU A 539 22.06 -17.08 -7.32
C LEU A 539 22.80 -15.79 -6.90
N PRO A 540 24.07 -15.60 -7.29
CA PRO A 540 24.78 -14.34 -7.08
C PRO A 540 24.06 -13.14 -7.71
N ASP A 541 24.09 -11.99 -7.03
CA ASP A 541 23.47 -10.74 -7.52
C ASP A 541 24.01 -10.32 -8.89
N SER A 542 25.28 -10.62 -9.18
CA SER A 542 25.90 -10.36 -10.49
C SER A 542 25.24 -11.15 -11.62
N ILE A 543 24.78 -12.38 -11.37
CA ILE A 543 24.04 -13.18 -12.37
C ILE A 543 22.64 -12.61 -12.58
N LEU A 544 21.96 -12.22 -11.48
CA LEU A 544 20.63 -11.59 -11.56
C LEU A 544 20.69 -10.27 -12.35
N ALA A 545 21.73 -9.46 -12.13
CA ALA A 545 22.00 -8.24 -12.89
C ALA A 545 22.27 -8.55 -14.37
N ALA A 546 23.10 -9.55 -14.66
CA ALA A 546 23.41 -9.94 -16.05
C ALA A 546 22.16 -10.37 -16.83
N PHE A 547 21.23 -11.11 -16.22
CA PHE A 547 19.93 -11.43 -16.85
C PHE A 547 19.06 -10.20 -17.12
N LYS A 548 19.06 -9.24 -16.19
CA LYS A 548 18.34 -7.97 -16.36
C LYS A 548 18.93 -7.15 -17.52
N ASP A 549 20.26 -7.04 -17.59
CA ASP A 549 20.98 -6.32 -18.65
C ASP A 549 20.81 -6.99 -20.03
N ALA A 550 20.63 -8.31 -20.04
CA ALA A 550 20.31 -9.09 -21.24
C ALA A 550 18.84 -8.96 -21.71
N GLY A 551 17.98 -8.25 -20.96
CA GLY A 551 16.55 -8.08 -21.25
C GLY A 551 15.67 -9.26 -20.83
N LEU A 552 16.18 -10.16 -19.98
CA LEU A 552 15.52 -11.40 -19.55
C LEU A 552 15.49 -11.51 -18.01
N PRO A 553 14.89 -10.56 -17.28
CA PRO A 553 14.92 -10.56 -15.82
C PRO A 553 14.29 -11.82 -15.24
N LEU A 554 14.97 -12.46 -14.29
CA LEU A 554 14.43 -13.63 -13.60
C LEU A 554 13.33 -13.19 -12.62
N GLN A 555 12.29 -14.02 -12.48
CA GLN A 555 11.18 -13.71 -11.58
C GLN A 555 11.63 -13.77 -10.12
N THR A 556 11.37 -12.69 -9.39
CA THR A 556 11.43 -12.68 -7.93
C THR A 556 10.17 -13.34 -7.38
N PHE A 557 10.30 -14.33 -6.52
CA PHE A 557 9.21 -14.85 -5.72
C PHE A 557 8.85 -13.77 -4.70
N THR A 558 7.66 -13.21 -4.79
CA THR A 558 7.20 -12.10 -3.92
C THR A 558 6.28 -12.62 -2.82
N PRO A 559 6.01 -11.82 -1.77
CA PRO A 559 4.98 -12.13 -0.78
C PRO A 559 3.62 -12.45 -1.44
N ALA A 560 3.25 -11.73 -2.51
CA ALA A 560 2.03 -12.00 -3.26
C ALA A 560 2.02 -13.40 -3.91
N ASN A 561 3.15 -13.86 -4.44
CA ASN A 561 3.25 -15.21 -5.00
C ASN A 561 3.10 -16.29 -3.92
N LEU A 562 3.71 -16.07 -2.73
CA LEU A 562 3.52 -16.99 -1.62
C LEU A 562 2.06 -17.03 -1.15
N ARG A 563 1.40 -15.87 -1.02
CA ARG A 563 -0.03 -15.80 -0.68
C ARG A 563 -0.87 -16.57 -1.69
N GLN A 564 -0.65 -16.36 -2.99
CA GLN A 564 -1.36 -17.08 -4.04
C GLN A 564 -1.12 -18.60 -3.96
N HIS A 565 0.12 -19.05 -3.71
CA HIS A 565 0.43 -20.47 -3.53
C HIS A 565 -0.32 -21.05 -2.33
N LEU A 566 -0.36 -20.33 -1.20
CA LEU A 566 -0.96 -20.81 0.04
C LEU A 566 -2.48 -20.70 0.11
N THR A 567 -3.10 -19.87 -0.74
CA THR A 567 -4.54 -19.53 -0.63
C THR A 567 -5.42 -20.79 -0.59
N GLU A 568 -6.25 -20.88 0.45
CA GLU A 568 -7.26 -21.90 0.67
C GLU A 568 -8.56 -21.19 1.07
N ASN A 569 -9.67 -21.47 0.39
CA ASN A 569 -10.96 -20.81 0.65
C ASN A 569 -11.93 -21.71 1.40
N LYS A 570 -11.40 -22.74 2.08
CA LYS A 570 -12.16 -23.70 2.87
C LYS A 570 -11.65 -23.72 4.30
N GLN A 571 -12.52 -24.12 5.21
CA GLN A 571 -12.14 -24.38 6.59
C GLN A 571 -11.14 -25.55 6.66
N LEU A 572 -10.15 -25.44 7.54
CA LEU A 572 -9.15 -26.48 7.78
C LEU A 572 -9.37 -27.15 9.14
N GLY A 573 -9.04 -26.45 10.24
CA GLY A 573 -9.30 -26.89 11.60
C GLY A 573 -8.66 -28.22 12.00
N VAL A 574 -7.42 -28.44 11.57
CA VAL A 574 -6.65 -29.67 11.82
C VAL A 574 -5.45 -29.41 12.72
N PRO A 575 -4.92 -30.41 13.45
CA PRO A 575 -3.60 -30.34 14.05
C PRO A 575 -2.51 -30.10 12.99
N LEU A 576 -1.40 -29.46 13.37
CA LEU A 576 -0.29 -29.14 12.45
C LEU A 576 0.21 -30.36 11.65
N GLN A 577 0.35 -31.52 12.29
CA GLN A 577 0.83 -32.75 11.65
C GLN A 577 -0.08 -33.26 10.51
N ASP A 578 -1.37 -32.91 10.54
CA ASP A 578 -2.38 -33.34 9.57
C ASP A 578 -2.63 -32.24 8.51
N ALA A 579 -1.81 -31.19 8.49
CA ALA A 579 -1.95 -30.11 7.53
C ALA A 579 -1.76 -30.61 6.09
N PRO A 580 -2.55 -30.11 5.12
CA PRO A 580 -2.60 -30.63 3.75
C PRO A 580 -1.31 -30.37 2.96
N LYS A 581 -0.51 -29.38 3.38
CA LYS A 581 0.78 -29.05 2.78
C LYS A 581 1.91 -29.32 3.77
N PRO A 582 3.01 -29.95 3.34
CA PRO A 582 4.18 -30.17 4.20
C PRO A 582 4.74 -28.90 4.83
N SER A 583 4.75 -27.76 4.10
CA SER A 583 5.21 -26.47 4.63
C SER A 583 4.43 -25.98 5.85
N LEU A 584 3.18 -26.46 6.02
CA LEU A 584 2.28 -26.09 7.10
C LEU A 584 2.36 -27.03 8.32
N GLN A 585 3.19 -28.07 8.27
CA GLN A 585 3.35 -29.01 9.39
C GLN A 585 4.36 -28.52 10.43
N ASN A 586 5.19 -27.53 10.08
CA ASN A 586 6.19 -26.96 10.96
C ASN A 586 5.80 -25.55 11.41
N ARG A 587 5.75 -25.36 12.73
CA ARG A 587 5.38 -24.09 13.35
C ARG A 587 6.27 -22.91 12.95
N GLN A 588 7.60 -23.13 12.93
CA GLN A 588 8.56 -22.07 12.59
C GLN A 588 8.44 -21.67 11.12
N TRP A 589 8.16 -22.64 10.24
CA TRP A 589 7.93 -22.37 8.82
C TRP A 589 6.68 -21.52 8.61
N ILE A 590 5.57 -21.83 9.29
CA ILE A 590 4.36 -20.99 9.26
C ILE A 590 4.66 -19.56 9.73
N ALA A 591 5.42 -19.40 10.82
CA ALA A 591 5.80 -18.08 11.33
C ALA A 591 6.64 -17.29 10.30
N ASN A 592 7.62 -17.92 9.67
CA ASN A 592 8.47 -17.30 8.65
C ASN A 592 7.66 -16.96 7.38
N MET A 593 6.79 -17.86 6.93
CA MET A 593 5.89 -17.65 5.79
C MET A 593 4.89 -16.52 6.05
N LEU A 594 4.31 -16.44 7.25
CA LEU A 594 3.42 -15.36 7.66
C LEU A 594 4.17 -14.03 7.66
N ARG A 595 5.37 -13.98 8.26
CA ARG A 595 6.24 -12.80 8.27
C ARG A 595 6.56 -12.34 6.86
N TYR A 596 6.82 -13.27 5.95
CA TYR A 596 7.06 -12.95 4.55
C TYR A 596 5.80 -12.42 3.86
N CYS A 597 4.64 -13.05 4.07
CA CYS A 597 3.36 -12.65 3.49
C CYS A 597 2.91 -11.24 3.89
N ILE A 598 3.40 -10.68 4.99
CA ILE A 598 3.08 -9.32 5.45
C ILE A 598 4.20 -8.31 5.17
N SER A 599 5.35 -8.77 4.68
CA SER A 599 6.54 -7.92 4.50
C SER A 599 6.38 -6.83 3.43
N ASP A 600 5.38 -6.96 2.54
CA ASP A 600 4.96 -5.97 1.56
C ASP A 600 3.83 -5.04 2.07
N ASN A 601 3.64 -4.94 3.39
CA ASN A 601 2.57 -4.17 4.05
C ASN A 601 1.15 -4.62 3.66
N HIS A 602 0.98 -5.87 3.22
CA HIS A 602 -0.33 -6.43 2.91
C HIS A 602 -1.18 -6.60 4.17
N ARG A 603 -2.41 -6.07 4.17
CA ARG A 603 -3.31 -6.04 5.34
C ARG A 603 -4.42 -7.09 5.32
N ASP A 604 -4.57 -7.87 4.25
CA ASP A 604 -5.61 -8.90 4.16
C ASP A 604 -5.00 -10.30 4.27
N LEU A 605 -5.26 -10.99 5.38
CA LEU A 605 -4.78 -12.35 5.59
C LEU A 605 -5.81 -13.39 5.18
N ARG A 606 -7.02 -12.99 4.77
CA ARG A 606 -8.10 -13.94 4.46
C ARG A 606 -7.67 -14.94 3.40
N GLY A 607 -8.03 -16.21 3.63
CA GLY A 607 -7.66 -17.31 2.75
C GLY A 607 -6.27 -17.89 3.01
N LEU A 608 -5.46 -17.32 3.91
CA LEU A 608 -4.16 -17.91 4.23
C LEU A 608 -4.28 -18.96 5.35
N PRO A 609 -3.87 -20.22 5.13
CA PRO A 609 -3.86 -21.30 6.12
C PRO A 609 -2.63 -21.17 7.06
N LEU A 610 -2.43 -19.99 7.63
CA LEU A 610 -1.28 -19.66 8.48
C LEU A 610 -1.68 -19.29 9.92
N ALA A 611 -2.96 -19.47 10.28
CA ALA A 611 -3.48 -19.10 11.58
C ALA A 611 -3.38 -20.28 12.55
N ILE A 612 -2.24 -20.43 13.22
CA ILE A 612 -2.13 -21.37 14.35
C ILE A 612 -2.83 -20.74 15.55
N LEU A 613 -3.87 -21.38 16.06
CA LEU A 613 -4.61 -20.94 17.23
C LEU A 613 -3.93 -21.38 18.54
N ALA A 614 -4.31 -20.79 19.68
CA ALA A 614 -3.73 -21.10 20.98
C ALA A 614 -4.05 -22.53 21.46
N ASN A 615 -5.09 -23.17 20.89
CA ASN A 615 -5.38 -24.59 21.06
C ASN A 615 -4.52 -25.52 20.17
N ASN A 616 -3.50 -24.99 19.48
CA ASN A 616 -2.59 -25.69 18.57
C ASN A 616 -3.23 -26.24 17.27
N THR A 617 -4.42 -25.77 16.89
CA THR A 617 -5.03 -26.10 15.60
C THR A 617 -4.63 -25.09 14.52
N LEU A 618 -4.46 -25.57 13.29
CA LEU A 618 -4.20 -24.74 12.12
C LEU A 618 -5.52 -24.36 11.44
N GLN A 619 -5.71 -23.06 11.24
CA GLN A 619 -6.89 -22.50 10.60
C GLN A 619 -6.52 -21.60 9.41
N VAL A 620 -7.55 -21.32 8.62
CA VAL A 620 -7.51 -20.32 7.56
C VAL A 620 -8.09 -19.02 8.11
N PHE A 621 -7.34 -17.93 7.96
CA PHE A 621 -7.86 -16.59 8.30
C PHE A 621 -9.14 -16.30 7.48
N GLY A 622 -10.20 -15.85 8.15
CA GLY A 622 -11.48 -15.49 7.52
C GLY A 622 -12.39 -16.63 7.07
N TYR A 623 -11.92 -17.89 7.02
CA TYR A 623 -12.73 -19.07 6.64
C TYR A 623 -12.84 -20.12 7.76
N ASN A 624 -12.56 -19.71 9.00
CA ASN A 624 -12.70 -20.55 10.18
C ASN A 624 -14.12 -20.40 10.78
N PRO A 625 -14.64 -21.40 11.52
CA PRO A 625 -16.00 -21.39 12.05
C PRO A 625 -16.15 -20.50 13.29
N ILE A 626 -15.03 -20.05 13.86
CA ILE A 626 -14.95 -19.28 15.10
C ILE A 626 -15.18 -17.78 14.82
N GLY A 627 -15.00 -17.36 13.56
CA GLY A 627 -15.15 -15.98 13.11
C GLY A 627 -13.82 -15.22 13.15
N THR A 628 -13.82 -14.07 13.82
CA THR A 628 -12.62 -13.23 13.98
C THR A 628 -11.61 -13.94 14.88
N ILE A 629 -10.37 -14.11 14.39
CA ILE A 629 -9.24 -14.58 15.20
C ILE A 629 -8.59 -13.37 15.84
N TYR A 630 -8.19 -13.49 17.10
CA TYR A 630 -7.63 -12.39 17.85
C TYR A 630 -6.16 -12.57 18.22
N PHE A 631 -5.38 -11.51 18.14
CA PHE A 631 -4.13 -11.40 18.88
C PHE A 631 -4.36 -10.58 20.15
N SER A 632 -3.69 -10.94 21.24
CA SER A 632 -3.95 -10.36 22.56
C SER A 632 -2.76 -10.47 23.49
N GLU A 633 -2.67 -9.52 24.41
CA GLU A 633 -1.88 -9.61 25.64
C GLU A 633 -2.34 -10.76 26.54
N ASP A 634 -1.51 -11.10 27.53
CA ASP A 634 -1.74 -12.26 28.41
C ASP A 634 -3.01 -12.13 29.27
N THR A 635 -3.40 -10.92 29.66
CA THR A 635 -4.56 -10.70 30.54
C THR A 635 -5.88 -11.10 29.86
N SER A 636 -6.16 -10.68 28.62
CA SER A 636 -7.41 -11.07 27.94
C SER A 636 -7.44 -12.56 27.59
N ARG A 637 -6.28 -13.19 27.38
CA ARG A 637 -6.18 -14.65 27.23
C ARG A 637 -6.54 -15.39 28.51
N GLN A 638 -6.18 -14.84 29.67
CA GLN A 638 -6.56 -15.40 30.98
C GLN A 638 -8.07 -15.24 31.24
N ILE A 639 -8.67 -14.10 30.87
CA ILE A 639 -10.13 -13.88 30.96
C ILE A 639 -10.88 -14.96 30.18
N PHE A 640 -10.37 -15.33 29.00
CA PHE A 640 -10.98 -16.30 28.10
C PHE A 640 -10.19 -17.60 28.02
N ALA A 641 -9.66 -18.09 29.15
CA ALA A 641 -8.80 -19.28 29.20
C ALA A 641 -9.47 -20.57 28.66
N ASN A 642 -10.81 -20.63 28.71
CA ASN A 642 -11.61 -21.75 28.17
C ASN A 642 -11.93 -21.60 26.66
N HIS A 643 -11.55 -20.49 26.02
CA HIS A 643 -11.80 -20.19 24.61
C HIS A 643 -10.48 -19.94 23.85
N LEU A 644 -9.55 -20.89 23.96
CA LEU A 644 -8.23 -20.80 23.32
C LEU A 644 -8.33 -20.73 21.78
N GLU A 645 -9.42 -21.20 21.21
CA GLU A 645 -9.73 -21.15 19.78
C GLU A 645 -9.93 -19.72 19.25
N TRP A 646 -10.21 -18.73 20.10
CA TRP A 646 -10.35 -17.34 19.66
C TRP A 646 -9.01 -16.67 19.40
N PHE A 647 -7.93 -17.17 20.00
CA PHE A 647 -6.65 -16.49 19.98
C PHE A 647 -5.65 -17.14 19.06
N LEU A 648 -4.86 -16.31 18.39
CA LEU A 648 -3.66 -16.72 17.68
C LEU A 648 -2.63 -17.29 18.67
N HIS A 649 -1.82 -18.26 18.26
CA HIS A 649 -0.73 -18.79 19.08
C HIS A 649 0.30 -17.69 19.39
N ARG A 650 0.98 -17.78 20.55
CA ARG A 650 1.94 -16.77 21.02
C ARG A 650 3.06 -16.51 20.01
N ASP A 651 3.63 -17.56 19.45
CA ASP A 651 4.72 -17.49 18.46
C ASP A 651 4.35 -16.66 17.22
N LEU A 652 3.07 -16.69 16.81
CA LEU A 652 2.57 -15.91 15.67
C LEU A 652 2.09 -14.51 16.07
N THR A 653 1.70 -14.31 17.33
CA THR A 653 1.29 -13.00 17.86
C THR A 653 2.44 -11.98 17.74
N ASN A 654 3.69 -12.44 17.87
CA ASN A 654 4.88 -11.60 17.69
C ASN A 654 5.24 -11.33 16.22
N VAL A 655 4.64 -12.07 15.28
CA VAL A 655 4.86 -11.90 13.84
C VAL A 655 3.88 -10.89 13.27
N VAL A 656 2.61 -10.97 13.67
CA VAL A 656 1.56 -10.06 13.22
C VAL A 656 1.80 -8.66 13.82
N PRO A 657 1.65 -7.58 13.04
CA PRO A 657 1.74 -6.22 13.57
C PRO A 657 0.73 -5.97 14.68
N ARG A 658 1.05 -5.07 15.64
CA ARG A 658 0.13 -4.66 16.72
C ARG A 658 -0.95 -3.68 16.24
N HIS A 659 -1.65 -4.03 15.16
CA HIS A 659 -2.83 -3.32 14.66
C HIS A 659 -3.72 -4.29 13.88
N ASN A 660 -4.99 -3.93 13.72
CA ASN A 660 -5.97 -4.79 13.05
C ASN A 660 -5.61 -5.05 11.58
N MET A 661 -5.72 -6.31 11.18
CA MET A 661 -5.63 -6.77 9.80
C MET A 661 -6.94 -7.47 9.41
N ILE A 662 -7.25 -7.53 8.13
CA ILE A 662 -8.44 -8.26 7.68
C ILE A 662 -8.16 -9.77 7.89
N GLY A 663 -8.99 -10.43 8.70
CA GLY A 663 -8.81 -11.83 9.10
C GLY A 663 -8.22 -12.04 10.50
N VAL A 664 -7.54 -11.04 11.09
CA VAL A 664 -7.06 -11.09 12.48
C VAL A 664 -7.11 -9.72 13.15
N SER A 665 -7.70 -9.62 14.34
CA SER A 665 -7.88 -8.35 15.04
C SER A 665 -7.29 -8.39 16.44
N GLU A 666 -7.06 -7.22 17.03
CA GLU A 666 -6.69 -7.12 18.43
C GLU A 666 -7.89 -7.47 19.32
N MET A 667 -7.67 -8.26 20.38
CA MET A 667 -8.66 -8.43 21.47
C MET A 667 -8.67 -7.18 22.35
N ASN A 668 -9.14 -6.07 21.79
CA ASN A 668 -9.24 -4.79 22.47
C ASN A 668 -10.39 -4.81 23.51
N ALA A 669 -10.50 -3.73 24.29
CA ALA A 669 -11.47 -3.63 25.37
C ALA A 669 -12.93 -3.84 24.92
N THR A 670 -13.30 -3.35 23.74
CA THR A 670 -14.64 -3.51 23.16
C THR A 670 -14.90 -4.96 22.80
N GLU A 671 -13.95 -5.64 22.16
CA GLU A 671 -14.09 -7.05 21.80
C GLU A 671 -14.10 -7.95 23.04
N VAL A 672 -13.31 -7.62 24.08
CA VAL A 672 -13.43 -8.27 25.40
C VAL A 672 -14.86 -8.12 25.92
N ALA A 673 -15.40 -6.90 25.99
CA ALA A 673 -16.75 -6.65 26.48
C ALA A 673 -17.83 -7.44 25.71
N LYS A 674 -17.78 -7.44 24.37
CA LYS A 674 -18.68 -8.23 23.49
C LYS A 674 -18.62 -9.72 23.79
N LYS A 675 -17.43 -10.24 24.09
CA LYS A 675 -17.20 -11.68 24.27
C LYS A 675 -17.49 -12.18 25.69
N LEU A 676 -17.57 -11.31 26.71
CA LEU A 676 -17.89 -11.71 28.09
C LEU A 676 -19.22 -12.46 28.22
N ILE A 677 -20.19 -12.15 27.36
CA ILE A 677 -21.50 -12.83 27.35
C ILE A 677 -21.39 -14.34 27.09
N HIS A 678 -20.37 -14.79 26.36
CA HIS A 678 -20.15 -16.22 26.09
C HIS A 678 -19.59 -16.97 27.30
N VAL A 679 -19.01 -16.27 28.27
CA VAL A 679 -18.56 -16.88 29.53
C VAL A 679 -19.73 -16.96 30.52
N ILE A 680 -20.52 -15.89 30.65
CA ILE A 680 -21.62 -15.83 31.62
C ILE A 680 -22.88 -16.57 31.12
N SER A 681 -23.06 -16.69 29.80
CA SER A 681 -24.14 -17.45 29.17
C SER A 681 -25.56 -17.04 29.57
N SER A 682 -25.77 -15.81 30.04
CA SER A 682 -27.09 -15.26 30.37
C SER A 682 -27.25 -13.82 29.86
N THR A 683 -28.34 -13.57 29.13
CA THR A 683 -28.75 -12.23 28.68
C THR A 683 -29.79 -11.59 29.60
N GLN A 684 -30.20 -12.29 30.66
CA GLN A 684 -31.15 -11.81 31.67
C GLN A 684 -30.56 -10.64 32.47
N SER A 685 -31.42 -9.81 33.05
CA SER A 685 -31.00 -8.67 33.89
C SER A 685 -30.21 -9.09 35.13
N GLU A 686 -30.45 -10.30 35.61
CA GLU A 686 -29.78 -10.94 36.73
C GLU A 686 -29.54 -12.44 36.46
N CYS A 687 -28.54 -13.04 37.08
CA CYS A 687 -28.33 -14.49 37.06
C CYS A 687 -27.74 -14.99 38.38
N ASP A 688 -28.03 -16.24 38.75
CA ASP A 688 -27.48 -16.84 39.97
C ASP A 688 -25.96 -16.87 39.94
N TRP A 689 -25.33 -16.58 41.08
CA TRP A 689 -23.88 -16.47 41.19
C TRP A 689 -23.33 -17.17 42.43
N GLN A 690 -22.22 -17.89 42.24
CA GLN A 690 -21.51 -18.59 43.31
C GLN A 690 -20.05 -18.14 43.32
N ALA A 691 -19.65 -17.48 44.41
CA ALA A 691 -18.32 -16.91 44.57
C ALA A 691 -17.19 -17.94 44.42
N ASP A 692 -17.42 -19.18 44.89
CA ASP A 692 -16.44 -20.27 44.99
C ASP A 692 -16.62 -21.35 43.89
N ALA A 693 -17.35 -21.03 42.80
CA ALA A 693 -17.54 -21.97 41.70
C ALA A 693 -16.20 -22.37 41.04
N LEU A 694 -16.08 -23.64 40.63
CA LEU A 694 -14.89 -24.18 39.96
C LEU A 694 -14.61 -23.51 38.60
N HIS A 695 -15.65 -23.02 37.94
CA HIS A 695 -15.57 -22.38 36.63
C HIS A 695 -16.12 -20.94 36.68
N PRO A 696 -15.64 -20.05 35.80
CA PRO A 696 -16.21 -18.71 35.63
C PRO A 696 -17.73 -18.73 35.37
N PRO A 697 -18.49 -17.72 35.85
CA PRO A 697 -18.03 -16.52 36.56
C PRO A 697 -17.88 -16.75 38.08
N ASN A 698 -16.65 -16.88 38.57
CA ASN A 698 -16.32 -16.97 39.99
C ASN A 698 -15.57 -15.72 40.47
N THR A 699 -15.22 -15.65 41.75
CA THR A 699 -14.57 -14.46 42.35
C THR A 699 -13.27 -14.07 41.66
N ASP A 700 -12.40 -15.05 41.36
CA ASP A 700 -11.10 -14.77 40.74
C ASP A 700 -11.24 -14.29 39.30
N TRP A 701 -12.16 -14.88 38.53
CA TRP A 701 -12.44 -14.44 37.17
C TRP A 701 -13.04 -13.03 37.11
N LEU A 702 -14.04 -12.73 37.94
CA LEU A 702 -14.61 -11.38 38.01
C LEU A 702 -13.56 -10.35 38.42
N THR A 703 -12.69 -10.69 39.38
CA THR A 703 -11.58 -9.83 39.81
C THR A 703 -10.65 -9.51 38.64
N LEU A 704 -10.32 -10.51 37.82
CA LEU A 704 -9.50 -10.33 36.63
C LEU A 704 -10.17 -9.40 35.59
N VAL A 705 -11.48 -9.56 35.37
CA VAL A 705 -12.27 -8.71 34.46
C VAL A 705 -12.28 -7.25 34.94
N TYR A 706 -12.60 -7.00 36.21
CA TYR A 706 -12.58 -5.64 36.76
C TYR A 706 -11.18 -5.03 36.71
N ASN A 707 -10.13 -5.77 37.07
CA ASN A 707 -8.75 -5.27 36.98
C ASN A 707 -8.34 -4.92 35.53
N TYR A 708 -8.76 -5.71 34.54
CA TYR A 708 -8.49 -5.43 33.14
C TYR A 708 -9.06 -4.07 32.72
N PHE A 709 -10.34 -3.81 32.98
CA PHE A 709 -10.95 -2.53 32.61
C PHE A 709 -10.51 -1.37 33.51
N SER A 710 -10.20 -1.61 34.78
CA SER A 710 -9.62 -0.62 35.70
C SER A 710 -8.24 -0.13 35.25
N ASN A 711 -7.44 -0.95 34.58
CA ASN A 711 -6.14 -0.51 34.08
C ASN A 711 -6.25 0.44 32.86
N ILE A 712 -7.39 0.43 32.16
CA ILE A 712 -7.63 1.31 31.02
C ILE A 712 -7.89 2.75 31.52
N SER A 713 -7.31 3.75 30.84
CA SER A 713 -7.58 5.16 31.15
C SER A 713 -9.02 5.52 30.76
N PRO A 714 -9.74 6.34 31.54
CA PRO A 714 -11.10 6.78 31.18
C PRO A 714 -11.22 7.41 29.79
N ARG A 715 -10.14 8.04 29.27
CA ARG A 715 -10.11 8.62 27.91
C ARG A 715 -10.09 7.59 26.77
N TYR A 716 -9.74 6.35 27.05
CA TYR A 716 -9.60 5.27 26.06
C TYR A 716 -10.66 4.18 26.20
N LEU A 717 -11.55 4.27 27.19
CA LEU A 717 -12.70 3.38 27.30
C LEU A 717 -13.83 3.93 26.41
N SER A 718 -14.06 3.29 25.27
CA SER A 718 -15.02 3.79 24.28
C SER A 718 -16.48 3.64 24.76
N SER A 719 -17.37 4.51 24.28
CA SER A 719 -18.80 4.40 24.57
C SER A 719 -19.38 3.06 24.14
N GLU A 720 -18.91 2.50 23.02
CA GLU A 720 -19.29 1.15 22.58
C GLU A 720 -18.90 0.08 23.60
N THR A 721 -17.68 0.15 24.16
CA THR A 721 -17.23 -0.79 25.20
C THR A 721 -18.18 -0.77 26.41
N VAL A 722 -18.58 0.43 26.85
CA VAL A 722 -19.46 0.60 28.00
C VAL A 722 -20.84 0.00 27.71
N GLU A 723 -21.41 0.27 26.54
CA GLU A 723 -22.71 -0.28 26.16
C GLU A 723 -22.70 -1.81 26.06
N GLU A 724 -21.60 -2.43 25.62
CA GLU A 724 -21.45 -3.88 25.65
C GLU A 724 -21.30 -4.42 27.08
N LEU A 725 -20.58 -3.73 27.97
CA LEU A 725 -20.47 -4.13 29.38
C LEU A 725 -21.82 -4.10 30.10
N LYS A 726 -22.67 -3.10 29.82
CA LYS A 726 -24.02 -3.00 30.40
C LYS A 726 -24.94 -4.16 30.01
N LYS A 727 -24.65 -4.88 28.92
CA LYS A 727 -25.46 -6.03 28.48
C LYS A 727 -25.20 -7.29 29.30
N VAL A 728 -24.09 -7.35 30.05
CA VAL A 728 -23.61 -8.55 30.73
C VAL A 728 -23.77 -8.38 32.26
N PRO A 729 -24.35 -9.35 32.98
CA PRO A 729 -24.49 -9.25 34.43
C PRO A 729 -23.13 -9.51 35.12
N LEU A 730 -22.49 -8.42 35.58
CA LEU A 730 -21.13 -8.42 36.14
C LEU A 730 -21.08 -7.90 37.59
N VAL A 731 -22.20 -7.42 38.13
CA VAL A 731 -22.23 -6.73 39.43
C VAL A 731 -22.83 -7.65 40.50
N PRO A 732 -22.04 -8.13 41.49
CA PRO A 732 -22.54 -9.09 42.48
C PRO A 732 -23.40 -8.42 43.55
N GLY A 733 -24.62 -8.88 43.74
CA GLY A 733 -25.57 -8.42 44.74
C GLY A 733 -25.53 -9.23 46.04
N ASN A 734 -26.02 -8.62 47.13
CA ASN A 734 -26.23 -9.25 48.44
C ASN A 734 -27.32 -10.34 48.45
N ASP A 735 -28.04 -10.52 47.34
CA ASP A 735 -29.04 -11.55 47.07
C ASP A 735 -28.45 -12.85 46.46
N GLY A 736 -27.14 -12.89 46.21
CA GLY A 736 -26.46 -14.05 45.62
C GLY A 736 -26.55 -14.12 44.10
N LYS A 737 -26.89 -13.01 43.43
CA LYS A 737 -26.98 -12.92 41.97
C LYS A 737 -25.96 -11.93 41.39
N LEU A 738 -25.60 -12.09 40.13
CA LEU A 738 -24.96 -11.06 39.32
C LEU A 738 -26.02 -10.25 38.58
N HIS A 739 -25.86 -8.93 38.57
CA HIS A 739 -26.77 -7.98 37.96
C HIS A 739 -26.08 -7.20 36.84
N LYS A 740 -26.87 -6.74 35.85
CA LYS A 740 -26.39 -5.79 34.84
C LYS A 740 -26.03 -4.46 35.48
N GLY A 741 -24.91 -3.89 35.04
CA GLY A 741 -24.49 -2.55 35.43
C GLY A 741 -25.17 -1.46 34.62
N GLY A 742 -25.17 -0.23 35.13
CA GLY A 742 -25.67 0.93 34.41
C GLY A 742 -27.20 1.08 34.36
N THR A 743 -27.92 0.41 35.27
CA THR A 743 -29.39 0.44 35.34
C THR A 743 -29.87 0.78 36.75
N ALA A 744 -31.14 1.17 36.92
CA ALA A 744 -31.73 1.42 38.23
C ALA A 744 -31.80 0.16 39.13
N GLY A 745 -31.61 -1.05 38.57
CA GLY A 745 -31.52 -2.30 39.33
C GLY A 745 -30.09 -2.71 39.68
N THR A 746 -29.08 -1.91 39.32
CA THR A 746 -27.68 -2.24 39.57
C THR A 746 -27.37 -2.17 41.08
N PRO A 747 -26.77 -3.21 41.68
CA PRO A 747 -26.37 -3.19 43.07
C PRO A 747 -25.43 -2.02 43.39
N LEU A 748 -25.70 -1.30 44.47
CA LEU A 748 -24.94 -0.10 44.87
C LEU A 748 -23.77 -0.47 45.78
N LEU A 749 -22.60 0.13 45.53
CA LEU A 749 -21.38 -0.11 46.30
C LEU A 749 -21.37 0.75 47.57
N CYS A 750 -21.21 0.11 48.72
CA CYS A 750 -21.11 0.82 50.00
C CYS A 750 -19.73 1.48 50.13
N GLY A 751 -19.69 2.76 50.50
CA GLY A 751 -18.43 3.43 50.87
C GLY A 751 -18.06 3.20 52.34
N ASP A 752 -16.84 3.55 52.73
CA ASP A 752 -16.25 3.24 54.04
C ASP A 752 -16.94 3.90 55.26
N ASN A 753 -17.95 4.77 55.06
CA ASN A 753 -18.53 5.64 56.10
C ASN A 753 -20.07 5.66 56.14
N ILE A 754 -20.76 4.59 55.72
CA ILE A 754 -22.22 4.55 55.74
C ILE A 754 -22.72 3.81 56.98
N ALA A 755 -23.57 4.46 57.78
CA ALA A 755 -24.10 3.91 59.02
C ALA A 755 -24.99 2.69 58.78
N ALA A 756 -24.98 1.72 59.70
CA ALA A 756 -25.73 0.46 59.56
C ALA A 756 -27.24 0.70 59.44
N GLU A 757 -27.76 1.73 60.12
CA GLU A 757 -29.17 2.13 60.08
C GLU A 757 -29.60 2.62 58.68
N ILE A 758 -28.67 3.19 57.91
CA ILE A 758 -28.92 3.62 56.52
C ILE A 758 -28.92 2.40 55.61
N ILE A 759 -27.96 1.48 55.78
CA ILE A 759 -27.88 0.21 55.02
C ILE A 759 -29.17 -0.60 55.18
N GLU A 760 -29.65 -0.76 56.41
CA GLU A 760 -30.92 -1.44 56.71
C GLU A 760 -32.12 -0.71 56.08
N ALA A 761 -32.14 0.62 56.13
CA ALA A 761 -33.20 1.41 55.52
C ALA A 761 -33.23 1.28 53.99
N VAL A 762 -32.10 1.44 53.28
CA VAL A 762 -32.10 1.31 51.82
C VAL A 762 -32.44 -0.12 51.37
N GLN A 763 -31.99 -1.14 52.10
CA GLN A 763 -32.41 -2.53 51.84
C GLN A 763 -33.90 -2.75 52.09
N TYR A 764 -34.49 -2.13 53.12
CA TYR A 764 -35.93 -2.17 53.38
C TYR A 764 -36.75 -1.65 52.19
N PHE A 765 -36.26 -0.60 51.53
CA PHE A 765 -36.85 -0.05 50.30
C PHE A 765 -36.47 -0.82 49.02
N GLY A 766 -35.83 -1.98 49.15
CA GLY A 766 -35.54 -2.88 48.04
C GLY A 766 -34.30 -2.51 47.21
N VAL A 767 -33.38 -1.71 47.76
CA VAL A 767 -32.07 -1.43 47.13
C VAL A 767 -31.12 -2.61 47.37
N THR A 768 -30.67 -3.24 46.28
CA THR A 768 -29.64 -4.29 46.33
C THR A 768 -28.26 -3.64 46.52
N LEU A 769 -27.43 -4.22 47.39
CA LEU A 769 -26.08 -3.70 47.65
C LEU A 769 -25.03 -4.67 47.10
N VAL A 770 -23.88 -4.14 46.68
CA VAL A 770 -22.75 -4.96 46.24
C VAL A 770 -22.27 -5.81 47.41
N ARG A 771 -22.17 -7.13 47.22
CA ARG A 771 -21.59 -8.04 48.21
C ARG A 771 -20.68 -9.05 47.52
N ALA A 772 -19.40 -8.98 47.82
CA ALA A 772 -18.39 -9.86 47.25
C ALA A 772 -17.27 -10.14 48.28
N PRO A 773 -16.43 -11.16 48.06
CA PRO A 773 -15.19 -11.30 48.83
C PRO A 773 -14.30 -10.07 48.68
N ALA A 774 -13.56 -9.72 49.74
CA ALA A 774 -12.82 -8.45 49.85
C ALA A 774 -11.91 -8.12 48.65
N LYS A 775 -11.31 -9.14 48.03
CA LYS A 775 -10.47 -8.98 46.82
C LYS A 775 -11.26 -8.47 45.61
N LEU A 776 -12.45 -9.03 45.36
CA LEU A 776 -13.32 -8.63 44.27
C LEU A 776 -13.99 -7.29 44.56
N GLU A 777 -14.46 -7.08 45.79
CA GLU A 777 -15.06 -5.82 46.21
C GLU A 777 -14.08 -4.63 46.05
N SER A 778 -12.81 -4.82 46.41
CA SER A 778 -11.74 -3.83 46.16
C SER A 778 -11.52 -3.55 44.67
N ALA A 779 -11.57 -4.58 43.80
CA ALA A 779 -11.44 -4.40 42.35
C ALA A 779 -12.64 -3.65 41.74
N ILE A 780 -13.86 -3.92 42.23
CA ILE A 780 -15.09 -3.19 41.85
C ILE A 780 -15.00 -1.74 42.30
N ALA A 781 -14.56 -1.48 43.54
CA ALA A 781 -14.38 -0.13 44.06
C ALA A 781 -13.35 0.69 43.26
N GLN A 782 -12.21 0.08 42.92
CA GLN A 782 -11.20 0.70 42.06
C GLN A 782 -11.76 1.03 40.67
N PHE A 783 -12.54 0.11 40.09
CA PHE A 783 -13.23 0.37 38.82
C PHE A 783 -14.19 1.56 38.94
N ALA A 784 -15.11 1.53 39.91
CA ALA A 784 -16.12 2.57 40.10
C ALA A 784 -15.49 3.94 40.39
N GLN A 785 -14.39 3.99 41.13
CA GLN A 785 -13.68 5.23 41.43
C GLN A 785 -13.01 5.83 40.19
N ARG A 786 -12.41 4.99 39.34
CA ARG A 786 -11.70 5.42 38.14
C ARG A 786 -12.64 5.75 36.98
N HIS A 787 -13.71 4.96 36.83
CA HIS A 787 -14.68 4.98 35.75
C HIS A 787 -16.06 5.41 36.29
N LYS A 788 -16.12 6.63 36.83
CA LYS A 788 -17.31 7.17 37.52
C LYS A 788 -18.56 7.11 36.64
N ASN A 789 -19.67 6.68 37.24
CA ASN A 789 -21.01 6.65 36.65
C ASN A 789 -21.16 5.79 35.38
N LEU A 790 -20.29 4.78 35.18
CA LEU A 790 -20.32 3.94 33.98
C LEU A 790 -21.08 2.62 34.16
N LEU A 791 -20.71 1.80 35.14
CA LEU A 791 -21.24 0.44 35.32
C LEU A 791 -21.76 0.17 36.73
N VAL A 792 -21.00 0.58 37.76
CA VAL A 792 -21.34 0.40 39.18
C VAL A 792 -21.33 1.77 39.86
N TYR A 793 -22.34 2.03 40.67
CA TYR A 793 -22.55 3.31 41.34
C TYR A 793 -22.28 3.17 42.85
N PHE A 794 -21.75 4.22 43.45
CA PHE A 794 -21.62 4.30 44.91
C PHE A 794 -22.99 4.57 45.53
N LEU A 795 -23.19 4.15 46.78
CA LEU A 795 -24.43 4.42 47.51
C LEU A 795 -24.55 5.92 47.82
N THR A 796 -25.25 6.67 46.97
CA THR A 796 -25.54 8.12 47.13
C THR A 796 -27.05 8.38 47.16
N GLY A 797 -27.46 9.58 47.62
CA GLY A 797 -28.87 9.99 47.62
C GLY A 797 -29.56 9.85 46.24
N PRO A 798 -29.00 10.41 45.16
CA PRO A 798 -29.53 10.24 43.79
C PRO A 798 -29.63 8.79 43.32
N ASP A 799 -28.60 7.96 43.56
CA ASP A 799 -28.61 6.55 43.09
C ASP A 799 -29.65 5.70 43.85
N VAL A 800 -29.81 5.95 45.16
CA VAL A 800 -30.89 5.35 45.97
C VAL A 800 -32.25 5.80 45.47
N LEU A 801 -32.41 7.09 45.17
CA LEU A 801 -33.64 7.66 44.64
C LEU A 801 -34.05 7.02 43.31
N ASP A 802 -33.12 6.86 42.37
CA ASP A 802 -33.39 6.21 41.09
C ASP A 802 -33.84 4.76 41.27
N THR A 803 -33.18 4.03 42.17
CA THR A 803 -33.52 2.65 42.50
C THR A 803 -34.92 2.57 43.11
N VAL A 804 -35.22 3.40 44.12
CA VAL A 804 -36.51 3.42 44.82
C VAL A 804 -37.65 3.89 43.91
N SER A 805 -37.42 4.93 43.11
CA SER A 805 -38.40 5.45 42.14
C SER A 805 -38.76 4.42 41.07
N SER A 806 -37.77 3.68 40.54
CA SER A 806 -38.03 2.60 39.57
C SER A 806 -38.90 1.46 40.12
N ARG A 807 -39.02 1.36 41.45
CA ARG A 807 -39.79 0.33 42.15
C ARG A 807 -41.14 0.83 42.66
N CYS A 808 -41.43 2.13 42.59
CA CYS A 808 -42.70 2.68 43.07
C CYS A 808 -43.93 2.03 42.43
N ASP A 809 -43.87 1.68 41.15
CA ASP A 809 -44.95 0.97 40.43
C ASP A 809 -45.26 -0.41 41.03
N ARG A 810 -44.32 -1.01 41.77
CA ARG A 810 -44.46 -2.34 42.40
C ARG A 810 -44.93 -2.27 43.86
N GLY A 811 -45.12 -1.07 44.40
CA GLY A 811 -45.48 -0.80 45.79
C GLY A 811 -44.26 -0.63 46.70
N LEU A 812 -44.24 0.46 47.47
CA LEU A 812 -43.27 0.68 48.54
C LEU A 812 -43.59 -0.17 49.78
N PRO A 813 -42.59 -0.53 50.61
CA PRO A 813 -42.83 -1.28 51.83
C PRO A 813 -43.71 -0.51 52.82
N PRO A 814 -44.43 -1.19 53.73
CA PRO A 814 -45.31 -0.56 54.72
C PRO A 814 -44.62 0.56 55.51
N TYR A 815 -45.38 1.56 55.97
CA TYR A 815 -44.79 2.65 56.75
C TYR A 815 -44.16 2.15 58.05
N HIS A 816 -42.84 2.30 58.17
CA HIS A 816 -42.08 2.06 59.38
C HIS A 816 -41.31 3.33 59.75
N GLN A 817 -41.67 3.95 60.87
CA GLN A 817 -41.17 5.28 61.25
C GLN A 817 -39.64 5.39 61.21
N GLN A 818 -38.92 4.38 61.69
CA GLN A 818 -37.46 4.39 61.72
C GLN A 818 -36.84 4.31 60.31
N HIS A 819 -37.33 3.42 59.43
CA HIS A 819 -36.75 3.25 58.09
C HIS A 819 -37.08 4.43 57.17
N TYR A 820 -38.31 4.95 57.23
CA TYR A 820 -38.70 6.15 56.46
C TYR A 820 -37.94 7.39 56.92
N THR A 821 -37.72 7.55 58.24
CA THR A 821 -36.91 8.65 58.78
C THR A 821 -35.45 8.52 58.36
N SER A 822 -34.85 7.32 58.44
CA SER A 822 -33.46 7.08 58.03
C SER A 822 -33.25 7.32 56.53
N LEU A 823 -34.19 6.87 55.67
CA LEU A 823 -34.15 7.13 54.23
C LEU A 823 -34.28 8.64 53.94
N LEU A 824 -35.27 9.31 54.54
CA LEU A 824 -35.46 10.76 54.35
C LEU A 824 -34.27 11.57 54.85
N ASN A 825 -33.66 11.18 55.97
CA ASN A 825 -32.43 11.82 56.47
C ASN A 825 -31.27 11.63 55.49
N PHE A 826 -31.10 10.42 54.94
CA PHE A 826 -30.06 10.16 53.95
C PHE A 826 -30.26 10.98 52.66
N LEU A 827 -31.51 11.08 52.18
CA LEU A 827 -31.86 11.90 51.02
C LEU A 827 -31.70 13.41 51.32
N ALA A 828 -32.05 13.85 52.53
CA ALA A 828 -31.94 15.27 52.95
C ALA A 828 -30.51 15.71 53.30
N ALA A 829 -29.63 14.78 53.70
CA ALA A 829 -28.23 15.07 54.03
C ALA A 829 -27.36 15.31 52.79
N SER A 830 -27.82 14.90 51.60
CA SER A 830 -27.13 15.18 50.33
C SER A 830 -27.25 16.65 49.96
N GLU A 831 -26.17 17.28 49.50
CA GLU A 831 -26.23 18.67 49.04
C GLU A 831 -27.27 18.85 47.92
N PRO A 832 -28.05 19.94 47.89
CA PRO A 832 -29.04 20.19 46.83
C PRO A 832 -28.47 20.16 45.41
N THR A 833 -27.18 20.46 45.26
CA THR A 833 -26.39 20.41 44.02
C THR A 833 -26.17 19.00 43.47
N ASN A 834 -26.35 17.97 44.29
CA ASN A 834 -26.20 16.56 43.89
C ASN A 834 -27.45 16.01 43.20
N TYR A 835 -28.60 16.70 43.29
CA TYR A 835 -29.84 16.31 42.63
C TYR A 835 -30.04 17.15 41.36
N ASP A 836 -30.20 16.49 40.22
CA ASP A 836 -30.59 17.14 38.97
C ASP A 836 -32.11 17.33 38.89
N GLN A 837 -32.58 17.99 37.82
CA GLN A 837 -34.01 18.30 37.64
C GLN A 837 -34.89 17.05 37.60
N ASP A 838 -34.40 15.93 37.05
CA ASP A 838 -35.12 14.66 37.00
C ASP A 838 -35.22 14.01 38.40
N SER A 839 -34.11 14.01 39.14
CA SER A 839 -34.08 13.58 40.53
C SER A 839 -35.04 14.40 41.40
N LEU A 840 -35.13 15.71 41.17
CA LEU A 840 -36.08 16.56 41.91
C LEU A 840 -37.53 16.21 41.59
N HIS A 841 -37.82 15.89 40.33
CA HIS A 841 -39.14 15.41 39.94
C HIS A 841 -39.50 14.08 40.62
N LYS A 842 -38.57 13.12 40.61
CA LYS A 842 -38.72 11.82 41.29
C LYS A 842 -38.94 11.98 42.79
N LEU A 843 -38.15 12.82 43.47
CA LEU A 843 -38.31 13.11 44.90
C LEU A 843 -39.72 13.60 45.21
N ARG A 844 -40.27 14.53 44.41
CA ARG A 844 -41.62 15.04 44.62
C ARG A 844 -42.70 13.97 44.46
N GLN A 845 -42.52 13.02 43.54
CA GLN A 845 -43.48 11.95 43.29
C GLN A 845 -43.50 10.86 44.36
N LEU A 846 -42.39 10.64 45.08
CA LEU A 846 -42.30 9.55 46.05
C LEU A 846 -43.27 9.75 47.24
N PRO A 847 -44.11 8.76 47.57
CA PRO A 847 -44.96 8.81 48.77
C PRO A 847 -44.14 8.40 50.00
N ILE A 848 -43.22 9.27 50.41
CA ILE A 848 -42.33 9.06 51.56
C ILE A 848 -42.51 10.15 52.64
N TYR A 849 -43.36 11.15 52.42
CA TYR A 849 -43.43 12.34 53.27
C TYR A 849 -44.58 12.27 54.30
N PRO A 850 -44.29 12.37 55.61
CA PRO A 850 -45.31 12.32 56.65
C PRO A 850 -46.00 13.68 56.89
N THR A 851 -47.34 13.68 57.00
CA THR A 851 -48.15 14.85 57.40
C THR A 851 -48.29 14.98 58.92
N THR A 852 -48.81 16.12 59.39
CA THR A 852 -49.19 16.33 60.80
C THR A 852 -50.32 15.40 61.26
N SER A 853 -51.12 14.87 60.32
CA SER A 853 -52.16 13.86 60.55
C SER A 853 -51.65 12.41 60.45
N HIS A 854 -50.34 12.19 60.34
CA HIS A 854 -49.69 10.88 60.20
C HIS A 854 -50.00 10.11 58.89
N GLU A 855 -50.50 10.80 57.86
CA GLU A 855 -50.63 10.28 56.49
C GLU A 855 -49.25 10.33 55.79
N ILE A 856 -48.98 9.38 54.88
CA ILE A 856 -47.79 9.42 54.01
C ILE A 856 -48.25 9.85 52.63
N VAL A 857 -47.73 10.99 52.17
CA VAL A 857 -48.17 11.67 50.95
C VAL A 857 -47.01 11.85 49.98
N SER A 858 -47.34 12.03 48.71
CA SER A 858 -46.46 12.62 47.70
C SER A 858 -46.55 14.15 47.78
N LEU A 859 -45.48 14.86 47.41
CA LEU A 859 -45.53 16.33 47.32
C LEU A 859 -46.32 16.82 46.10
N ASN A 860 -46.73 15.92 45.21
CA ASN A 860 -47.62 16.21 44.09
C ASN A 860 -49.09 15.90 44.39
N ASP A 861 -49.40 15.38 45.58
CA ASP A 861 -50.79 15.19 46.00
C ASP A 861 -51.49 16.56 46.18
N GLU A 862 -52.81 16.59 45.99
CA GLU A 862 -53.60 17.82 46.11
C GLU A 862 -53.56 18.40 47.54
N ASN A 863 -53.55 19.73 47.64
CA ASN A 863 -53.63 20.50 48.88
C ASN A 863 -52.51 20.21 49.91
N VAL A 864 -51.31 19.83 49.45
CA VAL A 864 -50.12 19.64 50.31
C VAL A 864 -49.38 20.95 50.49
N TYR A 865 -49.36 21.47 51.71
CA TYR A 865 -48.75 22.76 52.04
C TYR A 865 -47.79 22.67 53.23
N LEU A 866 -46.85 23.61 53.26
CA LEU A 866 -46.14 23.97 54.49
C LEU A 866 -47.00 24.92 55.33
N PRO A 867 -47.03 24.75 56.67
CA PRO A 867 -47.82 25.63 57.54
C PRO A 867 -47.30 27.08 57.50
N GLY A 868 -48.19 28.04 57.18
CA GLY A 868 -47.91 29.48 57.19
C GLY A 868 -48.23 30.12 58.56
N GLY A 869 -47.36 31.01 59.05
CA GLY A 869 -47.44 31.49 60.43
C GLY A 869 -48.54 32.54 60.70
N GLY A 870 -49.21 32.39 61.85
CA GLY A 870 -49.92 33.50 62.53
C GLY A 870 -51.36 33.77 62.10
N TYR A 871 -52.07 32.77 61.56
CA TYR A 871 -53.50 32.86 61.28
C TYR A 871 -54.17 31.49 61.26
N GLU A 872 -55.48 31.49 61.48
CA GLU A 872 -56.33 30.31 61.34
C GLU A 872 -57.20 30.49 60.09
N PRO A 873 -57.16 29.54 59.13
CA PRO A 873 -58.09 29.53 58.01
C PRO A 873 -59.55 29.48 58.50
N PRO A 874 -60.52 30.14 57.83
CA PRO A 874 -61.93 29.95 58.14
C PRO A 874 -62.33 28.48 57.97
N GLU A 875 -63.26 27.99 58.79
CA GLU A 875 -63.70 26.58 58.81
C GLU A 875 -64.23 26.07 57.45
N ILE A 876 -64.52 26.99 56.53
CA ILE A 876 -65.06 26.75 55.18
C ILE A 876 -63.95 26.36 54.17
N ALA A 877 -62.67 26.34 54.57
CA ALA A 877 -61.51 26.21 53.67
C ALA A 877 -61.12 24.78 53.19
N GLY A 878 -61.93 23.74 53.42
CA GLY A 878 -61.74 22.39 52.86
C GLY A 878 -60.63 21.51 53.49
N THR A 879 -60.28 20.38 52.84
CA THR A 879 -59.28 19.39 53.32
C THR A 879 -57.84 19.81 53.00
N LEU A 880 -57.17 20.46 53.94
CA LEU A 880 -55.77 20.88 53.85
C LEU A 880 -54.81 19.79 54.40
N ARG A 881 -53.74 19.44 53.66
CA ARG A 881 -52.71 18.48 54.09
C ARG A 881 -51.41 19.20 54.46
N LEU A 882 -51.09 19.25 55.75
CA LEU A 882 -49.91 19.97 56.25
C LEU A 882 -48.75 19.01 56.54
N LEU A 883 -47.57 19.29 55.97
CA LEU A 883 -46.37 18.47 56.18
C LEU A 883 -45.80 18.63 57.59
N ARG A 884 -45.26 17.54 58.15
CA ARG A 884 -44.63 17.54 59.49
C ARG A 884 -43.22 18.10 59.44
N THR A 885 -42.96 19.20 60.17
CA THR A 885 -41.67 19.92 60.16
C THR A 885 -40.96 20.02 61.51
N GLU A 886 -41.57 19.50 62.59
CA GLU A 886 -41.34 20.03 63.94
C GLU A 886 -39.97 19.81 64.60
N LYS A 887 -39.04 19.00 64.06
CA LYS A 887 -37.73 18.76 64.73
C LYS A 887 -36.50 18.53 63.84
N ASN A 888 -36.57 18.72 62.52
CA ASN A 888 -35.45 18.38 61.63
C ASN A 888 -35.17 19.50 60.61
N GLN A 889 -34.14 20.32 60.87
CA GLN A 889 -33.79 21.47 60.00
C GLN A 889 -33.41 21.05 58.57
N GLU A 890 -32.92 19.83 58.39
CA GLU A 890 -32.54 19.29 57.09
C GLU A 890 -33.76 19.02 56.18
N TRP A 891 -34.90 18.62 56.76
CA TRP A 891 -36.14 18.41 55.99
C TRP A 891 -36.72 19.72 55.52
N LEU A 892 -36.66 20.77 56.36
CA LEU A 892 -37.12 22.10 55.97
C LEU A 892 -36.32 22.65 54.79
N ARG A 893 -34.99 22.45 54.79
CA ARG A 893 -34.12 22.80 53.65
C ARG A 893 -34.48 22.00 52.40
N LEU A 894 -34.74 20.70 52.53
CA LEU A 894 -35.17 19.85 51.42
C LEU A 894 -36.54 20.31 50.86
N PHE A 895 -37.54 20.60 51.69
CA PHE A 895 -38.85 21.08 51.24
C PHE A 895 -38.81 22.46 50.59
N GLN A 896 -37.94 23.36 51.09
CA GLN A 896 -37.66 24.65 50.45
C GLN A 896 -37.03 24.45 49.07
N PHE A 897 -36.06 23.55 48.96
CA PHE A 897 -35.43 23.22 47.69
C PHE A 897 -36.39 22.60 46.69
N LEU A 898 -37.29 21.73 47.16
CA LEU A 898 -38.35 21.11 46.37
C LEU A 898 -39.52 22.07 46.06
N GLN A 899 -39.49 23.32 46.53
CA GLN A 899 -40.51 24.34 46.27
C GLN A 899 -41.91 23.94 46.75
N VAL A 900 -42.02 23.35 47.95
CA VAL A 900 -43.34 23.08 48.55
C VAL A 900 -44.01 24.41 48.93
N PRO A 901 -45.25 24.69 48.50
CA PRO A 901 -45.91 25.97 48.74
C PRO A 901 -46.25 26.17 50.22
N VAL A 902 -46.04 27.40 50.70
CA VAL A 902 -46.54 27.86 52.01
C VAL A 902 -47.96 28.39 51.84
N LEU A 903 -48.86 28.03 52.76
CA LEU A 903 -50.24 28.50 52.77
C LEU A 903 -50.34 29.87 53.49
N ASN A 904 -50.45 30.98 52.76
CA ASN A 904 -50.64 32.35 53.29
C ASN A 904 -52.08 32.88 53.00
N ARG A 905 -52.47 34.05 53.53
CA ARG A 905 -53.86 34.55 53.42
C ARG A 905 -54.26 34.85 51.98
N ALA A 906 -53.35 35.40 51.18
CA ALA A 906 -53.61 35.69 49.78
C ALA A 906 -53.80 34.41 48.94
N ARG A 907 -52.97 33.39 49.18
CA ARG A 907 -53.09 32.07 48.56
C ARG A 907 -54.37 31.37 48.98
N LEU A 908 -54.76 31.48 50.25
CA LEU A 908 -56.05 30.95 50.72
C LEU A 908 -57.24 31.59 50.00
N ILE A 909 -57.23 32.92 49.80
CA ILE A 909 -58.30 33.60 49.06
C ILE A 909 -58.34 33.11 47.61
N ARG A 910 -57.18 33.08 46.94
CA ARG A 910 -57.08 32.76 45.51
C ARG A 910 -57.35 31.28 45.21
N GLU A 911 -56.72 30.38 45.96
CA GLU A 911 -56.72 28.94 45.69
C GLU A 911 -57.85 28.19 46.41
N CYS A 912 -58.41 28.75 47.49
CA CYS A 912 -59.43 28.06 48.29
C CYS A 912 -60.78 28.77 48.33
N LEU A 913 -60.84 30.10 48.55
CA LEU A 913 -62.12 30.79 48.77
C LEU A 913 -62.82 31.27 47.48
N LEU A 914 -62.10 31.87 46.53
CA LEU A 914 -62.70 32.37 45.29
C LEU A 914 -63.29 31.28 44.38
N PRO A 915 -62.66 30.10 44.19
CA PRO A 915 -63.20 29.05 43.34
C PRO A 915 -64.58 28.56 43.80
N GLU A 916 -64.76 28.41 45.11
CA GLU A 916 -65.98 27.89 45.72
C GLU A 916 -67.02 28.98 46.03
N TYR A 917 -66.68 30.28 45.94
CA TYR A 917 -67.57 31.36 46.38
C TYR A 917 -68.97 31.33 45.75
N ALA A 918 -69.07 30.98 44.46
CA ALA A 918 -70.35 30.93 43.76
C ALA A 918 -71.22 29.72 44.15
N SER A 919 -70.62 28.66 44.71
CA SER A 919 -71.32 27.45 45.17
C SER A 919 -71.84 27.58 46.62
N LEU A 920 -71.30 28.55 47.38
CA LEU A 920 -71.71 28.85 48.75
C LEU A 920 -73.17 29.32 48.85
N ALA A 921 -73.83 29.02 49.98
CA ALA A 921 -75.16 29.55 50.28
C ALA A 921 -75.11 31.08 50.47
N PRO A 922 -76.21 31.84 50.27
CA PRO A 922 -76.19 33.30 50.37
C PRO A 922 -75.65 33.87 51.69
N GLU A 923 -75.85 33.16 52.79
CA GLU A 923 -75.33 33.54 54.13
C GLU A 923 -73.82 33.30 54.22
N GLU A 924 -73.33 32.19 53.67
CA GLU A 924 -71.90 31.85 53.58
C GLU A 924 -71.15 32.75 52.60
N GLN A 925 -71.80 33.16 51.50
CA GLN A 925 -71.30 34.16 50.56
C GLN A 925 -71.06 35.48 51.28
N LEU A 926 -72.00 35.92 52.12
CA LEU A 926 -71.84 37.14 52.89
C LEU A 926 -70.69 37.02 53.91
N ILE A 927 -70.54 35.86 54.58
CA ILE A 927 -69.42 35.59 55.51
C ILE A 927 -68.08 35.59 54.79
N ALA A 928 -67.96 34.88 53.67
CA ALA A 928 -66.75 34.82 52.87
C ALA A 928 -66.40 36.20 52.29
N LEU A 929 -67.39 36.97 51.81
CA LEU A 929 -67.17 38.31 51.26
C LEU A 929 -66.83 39.32 52.34
N ALA A 930 -67.41 39.20 53.54
CA ALA A 930 -67.04 39.99 54.70
C ALA A 930 -65.61 39.67 55.15
N TRP A 931 -65.24 38.38 55.20
CA TRP A 931 -63.87 37.96 55.54
C TRP A 931 -62.86 38.48 54.52
N ILE A 932 -63.18 38.39 53.22
CA ILE A 932 -62.38 38.97 52.14
C ILE A 932 -62.26 40.48 52.37
N ARG A 933 -63.37 41.21 52.56
CA ARG A 933 -63.36 42.66 52.80
C ARG A 933 -62.48 43.06 53.98
N GLU A 934 -62.48 42.28 55.06
CA GLU A 934 -61.72 42.55 56.29
C GLU A 934 -60.23 42.23 56.17
N HIS A 935 -59.87 41.14 55.49
CA HIS A 935 -58.48 40.65 55.41
C HIS A 935 -57.76 41.05 54.12
N LEU A 936 -58.44 41.81 53.24
CA LEU A 936 -57.90 42.20 51.94
C LEU A 936 -56.61 43.03 52.06
N THR A 937 -56.52 43.87 53.09
CA THR A 937 -55.36 44.74 53.32
C THR A 937 -54.12 43.96 53.73
N GLU A 938 -54.26 43.01 54.64
CA GLU A 938 -53.19 42.10 55.08
C GLU A 938 -52.76 41.17 53.96
N ALA A 939 -53.70 40.67 53.15
CA ALA A 939 -53.40 39.88 51.96
C ALA A 939 -52.54 40.67 50.96
N TYR A 940 -52.86 41.96 50.71
CA TYR A 940 -51.99 42.81 49.88
C TYR A 940 -50.59 43.00 50.48
N LYS A 941 -50.46 43.20 51.79
CA LYS A 941 -49.15 43.32 52.46
C LYS A 941 -48.33 42.03 52.37
N GLU A 942 -48.98 40.86 52.46
CA GLU A 942 -48.33 39.57 52.29
C GLU A 942 -47.83 39.38 50.85
N LEU A 943 -48.64 39.76 49.86
CA LEU A 943 -48.24 39.75 48.45
C LEU A 943 -47.07 40.72 48.19
N GLU A 944 -47.12 41.94 48.70
CA GLU A 944 -46.04 42.93 48.57
C GLU A 944 -44.73 42.44 49.21
N LYS A 945 -44.81 41.85 50.42
CA LYS A 945 -43.63 41.24 51.08
C LYS A 945 -43.09 40.04 50.31
N ALA A 946 -43.95 39.29 49.64
CA ALA A 946 -43.58 38.17 48.78
C ALA A 946 -43.12 38.62 47.38
N GLY A 947 -43.20 39.93 47.06
CA GLY A 947 -42.90 40.46 45.73
C GLY A 947 -43.93 40.05 44.66
N GLU A 948 -45.12 39.60 45.08
CA GLU A 948 -46.21 39.18 44.21
C GLU A 948 -47.08 40.37 43.76
N ASP A 949 -47.65 40.27 42.56
CA ASP A 949 -48.39 41.36 41.94
C ASP A 949 -49.77 41.58 42.60
N ALA A 950 -49.81 42.55 43.51
CA ALA A 950 -51.04 43.03 44.13
C ALA A 950 -52.05 43.56 43.09
N PHE A 951 -51.60 44.03 41.92
CA PHE A 951 -52.49 44.50 40.86
C PHE A 951 -53.27 43.35 40.22
N SER A 952 -52.60 42.25 39.84
CA SER A 952 -53.27 41.04 39.34
C SER A 952 -54.30 40.51 40.32
N PHE A 953 -53.97 40.45 41.61
CA PHE A 953 -54.91 39.99 42.64
C PHE A 953 -56.15 40.91 42.75
N LYS A 954 -55.97 42.23 42.61
CA LYS A 954 -57.08 43.18 42.56
C LYS A 954 -57.95 42.97 41.32
N GLU A 955 -57.36 42.72 40.16
CA GLU A 955 -58.09 42.44 38.92
C GLU A 955 -58.87 41.11 38.99
N GLU A 956 -58.34 40.08 39.65
CA GLU A 956 -59.06 38.82 39.93
C GLU A 956 -60.33 39.08 40.75
N LEU A 957 -60.23 39.86 41.82
CA LEU A 957 -61.38 40.23 42.66
C LEU A 957 -62.41 41.07 41.92
N LYS A 958 -61.96 41.99 41.07
CA LYS A 958 -62.84 42.83 40.25
C LYS A 958 -63.69 42.00 39.28
N LYS A 959 -63.10 40.99 38.64
CA LYS A 959 -63.76 40.10 37.67
C LYS A 959 -64.60 39.01 38.32
N ALA A 960 -64.33 38.69 39.59
CA ALA A 960 -65.09 37.70 40.33
C ALA A 960 -66.57 38.10 40.48
N ARG A 961 -67.48 37.11 40.42
CA ARG A 961 -68.93 37.31 40.51
C ARG A 961 -69.37 37.50 41.96
N LEU A 962 -68.91 38.58 42.57
CA LEU A 962 -69.06 38.84 44.00
C LEU A 962 -70.32 39.63 44.35
N VAL A 963 -70.90 40.38 43.40
CA VAL A 963 -71.98 41.35 43.68
C VAL A 963 -73.33 40.85 43.23
N ARG A 964 -74.30 40.84 44.14
CA ARG A 964 -75.71 40.57 43.86
C ARG A 964 -76.40 41.84 43.36
N CYS A 965 -76.98 41.80 42.16
CA CYS A 965 -77.70 42.93 41.56
C CYS A 965 -79.20 42.90 41.85
N SER A 966 -79.90 44.01 41.61
CA SER A 966 -81.35 44.17 41.86
C SER A 966 -82.26 43.12 41.18
N ASP A 967 -81.78 42.45 40.13
CA ASP A 967 -82.44 41.30 39.50
C ASP A 967 -82.06 39.94 40.15
N ARG A 968 -81.44 39.99 41.33
CA ARG A 968 -80.92 38.88 42.16
C ARG A 968 -79.78 38.07 41.56
N ARG A 969 -79.18 38.52 40.46
CA ARG A 969 -78.05 37.81 39.82
C ARG A 969 -76.70 38.28 40.35
N LEU A 970 -75.78 37.33 40.54
CA LEU A 970 -74.38 37.64 40.81
C LEU A 970 -73.67 38.09 39.54
N ARG A 971 -73.17 39.32 39.56
CA ARG A 971 -72.34 39.94 38.52
C ARG A 971 -71.00 40.36 39.08
N SER A 972 -70.06 40.56 38.17
CA SER A 972 -68.83 41.30 38.47
C SER A 972 -69.16 42.76 38.72
N VAL A 973 -68.35 43.39 39.57
CA VAL A 973 -68.38 44.82 39.86
C VAL A 973 -68.18 45.66 38.58
N GLU A 974 -67.46 45.14 37.57
CA GLU A 974 -67.16 45.90 36.36
C GLU A 974 -68.33 46.01 35.37
N LEU A 975 -69.39 45.22 35.54
CA LEU A 975 -70.52 45.13 34.61
C LEU A 975 -71.76 45.90 35.08
N ILE A 976 -71.65 46.59 36.21
CA ILE A 976 -72.74 47.32 36.83
C ILE A 976 -72.50 48.83 36.75
N TYR A 977 -73.58 49.57 36.64
CA TYR A 977 -73.58 51.01 36.56
C TYR A 977 -73.90 51.63 37.90
N ASN A 978 -73.36 52.83 38.12
CA ASN A 978 -73.81 53.63 39.23
C ASN A 978 -75.31 53.95 39.05
N PRO A 979 -76.17 53.64 40.05
CA PRO A 979 -77.61 53.87 39.96
C PRO A 979 -78.03 55.34 39.81
N GLU A 980 -77.11 56.30 39.95
CA GLU A 980 -77.38 57.74 39.97
C GLU A 980 -77.13 58.51 38.63
N SER A 981 -76.81 57.86 37.49
CA SER A 981 -76.43 58.52 36.21
C SER A 981 -77.56 58.83 35.18
N GLN A 982 -77.67 60.10 34.72
CA GLN A 982 -78.76 60.57 33.82
C GLN A 982 -78.52 60.34 32.31
N VAL A 983 -77.28 60.46 31.81
CA VAL A 983 -76.94 60.30 30.37
C VAL A 983 -77.22 58.87 29.89
N ILE A 984 -76.89 57.89 30.72
CA ILE A 984 -77.12 56.47 30.45
C ILE A 984 -78.63 56.19 30.36
N ARG A 985 -79.44 56.88 31.16
CA ARG A 985 -80.90 56.74 31.13
C ARG A 985 -81.51 57.26 29.80
N ASN A 986 -80.95 58.31 29.18
CA ASN A 986 -81.48 58.87 27.91
C ASN A 986 -81.17 58.01 26.68
N ILE A 987 -80.03 57.32 26.67
CA ILE A 987 -79.59 56.51 25.52
C ILE A 987 -80.01 55.04 25.69
N LEU A 988 -79.97 54.47 26.91
CA LEU A 988 -80.26 53.05 27.18
C LEU A 988 -81.56 52.76 27.95
N GLY A 989 -82.06 53.68 28.78
CA GLY A 989 -83.28 53.47 29.58
C GLY A 989 -83.20 52.29 30.55
N ASN A 990 -84.14 51.35 30.45
CA ASN A 990 -84.32 50.20 31.37
C ASN A 990 -83.27 49.08 31.23
N LEU A 991 -82.28 49.25 30.35
CA LEU A 991 -81.27 48.23 30.05
C LEU A 991 -80.04 48.29 30.99
N ALA A 992 -79.98 49.21 31.96
CA ALA A 992 -78.84 49.38 32.86
C ALA A 992 -78.91 48.45 34.11
N ALA A 993 -77.82 47.72 34.41
CA ALA A 993 -77.71 46.83 35.58
C ALA A 993 -77.10 47.51 36.82
N ILE A 994 -77.71 47.35 38.02
CA ILE A 994 -77.32 48.02 39.29
C ILE A 994 -77.37 47.08 40.52
N PRO A 995 -76.58 47.32 41.60
CA PRO A 995 -76.56 46.50 42.84
C PRO A 995 -77.93 46.31 43.54
N ASP A 996 -78.11 45.19 44.26
CA ASP A 996 -79.29 44.91 45.11
C ASP A 996 -79.16 45.60 46.46
N MET A 997 -79.67 46.82 46.55
CA MET A 997 -79.50 47.63 47.75
C MET A 997 -80.36 47.17 48.94
N GLU A 998 -81.29 46.24 48.75
CA GLU A 998 -82.00 45.60 49.87
C GLU A 998 -81.15 44.50 50.52
N PHE A 999 -80.38 43.74 49.74
CA PHE A 999 -79.50 42.68 50.23
C PHE A 999 -78.29 43.23 51.00
N TYR A 1000 -77.77 44.40 50.60
CA TYR A 1000 -76.66 45.09 51.24
C TYR A 1000 -77.10 46.20 52.21
N SER A 1001 -78.26 46.03 52.84
CA SER A 1001 -78.88 47.09 53.65
C SER A 1001 -78.07 47.46 54.90
N GLN A 1002 -77.34 46.51 55.47
CA GLN A 1002 -76.41 46.77 56.56
C GLN A 1002 -75.11 47.33 55.98
N ASP A 1003 -74.68 48.49 56.49
CA ASP A 1003 -73.46 49.18 56.07
C ASP A 1003 -73.47 49.64 54.60
N TYR A 1004 -74.62 50.13 54.13
CA TYR A 1004 -74.83 50.64 52.77
C TYR A 1004 -73.70 51.55 52.23
N PRO A 1005 -73.19 52.55 52.98
CA PRO A 1005 -72.10 53.40 52.47
C PRO A 1005 -70.80 52.62 52.28
N LEU A 1006 -70.50 51.66 53.17
CA LEU A 1006 -69.29 50.85 53.10
C LEU A 1006 -69.32 49.87 51.94
N TRP A 1007 -70.49 49.32 51.60
CA TRP A 1007 -70.64 48.45 50.42
C TRP A 1007 -70.53 49.24 49.11
N LEU A 1008 -71.11 50.44 49.03
CA LEU A 1008 -70.94 51.31 47.88
C LEU A 1008 -69.47 51.69 47.67
N GLU A 1009 -68.79 52.15 48.73
CA GLU A 1009 -67.38 52.49 48.68
C GLU A 1009 -66.53 51.27 48.29
N PHE A 1010 -66.84 50.09 48.84
CA PHE A 1010 -66.19 48.83 48.47
C PHE A 1010 -66.37 48.49 46.98
N PHE A 1011 -67.57 48.61 46.42
CA PHE A 1011 -67.82 48.37 44.99
C PHE A 1011 -67.22 49.46 44.09
N GLU A 1012 -67.18 50.70 44.53
CA GLU A 1012 -66.48 51.77 43.81
C GLU A 1012 -64.97 51.54 43.78
N ASN A 1013 -64.37 51.15 44.90
CA ASN A 1013 -62.96 50.79 45.03
C ASN A 1013 -62.57 49.57 44.18
N LEU A 1014 -63.55 48.71 43.86
CA LEU A 1014 -63.40 47.55 42.98
C LEU A 1014 -63.72 47.85 41.50
N GLY A 1015 -64.41 48.95 41.14
CA GLY A 1015 -64.45 49.47 39.76
C GLY A 1015 -65.81 49.54 39.03
N MET A 1016 -66.87 50.00 39.69
CA MET A 1016 -68.21 50.25 39.10
C MET A 1016 -68.26 51.38 38.02
N ARG A 1017 -69.10 51.26 36.96
CA ARG A 1017 -69.07 52.11 35.74
C ARG A 1017 -69.82 53.47 35.82
N LYS A 1018 -69.34 54.45 35.02
CA LYS A 1018 -69.91 55.83 34.88
C LYS A 1018 -70.27 56.32 33.45
N THR A 1019 -69.81 55.68 32.37
CA THR A 1019 -70.06 56.05 30.94
C THR A 1019 -70.51 54.84 30.09
N LEU A 1020 -71.03 55.09 28.87
CA LEU A 1020 -71.51 54.04 27.95
C LEU A 1020 -70.38 53.28 27.26
N SER A 1021 -70.58 51.99 27.04
CA SER A 1021 -69.63 51.14 26.33
C SER A 1021 -69.93 51.08 24.82
N ALA A 1022 -68.90 50.78 24.01
CA ALA A 1022 -69.04 50.66 22.56
C ALA A 1022 -70.01 49.54 22.14
N ASP A 1023 -70.04 48.43 22.88
CA ASP A 1023 -71.01 47.35 22.72
C ASP A 1023 -72.46 47.83 22.82
N ASP A 1024 -72.74 48.63 23.84
CA ASP A 1024 -74.08 49.17 24.07
C ASP A 1024 -74.50 50.11 22.90
N ILE A 1025 -73.54 50.78 22.25
CA ILE A 1025 -73.77 51.62 21.06
C ILE A 1025 -74.12 50.77 19.83
N VAL A 1026 -73.45 49.64 19.62
CA VAL A 1026 -73.78 48.74 18.50
C VAL A 1026 -75.15 48.11 18.65
N VAL A 1027 -75.50 47.68 19.87
CA VAL A 1027 -76.85 47.18 20.16
C VAL A 1027 -77.90 48.25 19.84
N CYS A 1028 -77.59 49.52 20.09
CA CYS A 1028 -78.45 50.63 19.68
C CYS A 1028 -78.57 50.76 18.15
N VAL A 1029 -77.47 50.72 17.40
CA VAL A 1029 -77.48 50.79 15.92
C VAL A 1029 -78.23 49.63 15.28
N ASP A 1030 -78.09 48.41 15.82
CA ASP A 1030 -78.80 47.24 15.29
C ASP A 1030 -80.33 47.40 15.43
N ASN A 1031 -80.78 48.02 16.50
CA ASN A 1031 -82.20 48.37 16.65
C ASN A 1031 -82.66 49.43 15.63
N LEU A 1032 -81.79 50.38 15.25
CA LEU A 1032 -82.10 51.37 14.21
C LEU A 1032 -82.22 50.73 12.82
N ILE A 1033 -81.35 49.80 12.46
CA ILE A 1033 -81.40 49.08 11.18
C ILE A 1033 -82.68 48.25 11.10
N GLN A 1034 -83.05 47.55 12.17
CA GLN A 1034 -84.32 46.81 12.22
C GLN A 1034 -85.53 47.74 12.04
N THR A 1035 -85.45 48.96 12.55
CA THR A 1035 -86.51 49.97 12.40
C THR A 1035 -86.59 50.50 10.96
N ALA A 1036 -85.44 50.72 10.30
CA ALA A 1036 -85.37 51.16 8.90
C ALA A 1036 -86.01 50.16 7.93
N ASN A 1037 -85.79 48.87 8.17
CA ASN A 1037 -86.36 47.78 7.37
C ASN A 1037 -87.88 47.69 7.48
N ARG A 1038 -88.47 48.15 8.59
CA ARG A 1038 -89.92 48.11 8.83
C ARG A 1038 -90.65 49.35 8.31
N SER A 1039 -90.03 50.53 8.41
CA SER A 1039 -90.70 51.82 8.21
C SER A 1039 -90.12 52.67 7.07
N GLY A 1040 -89.14 52.15 6.33
CA GLY A 1040 -88.44 52.86 5.26
C GLY A 1040 -87.28 53.72 5.76
N ALA A 1041 -86.29 53.93 4.89
CA ALA A 1041 -85.04 54.63 5.26
C ALA A 1041 -85.25 56.08 5.75
N GLY A 1042 -86.34 56.73 5.34
CA GLY A 1042 -86.68 58.08 5.79
C GLY A 1042 -86.97 58.21 7.29
N ALA A 1043 -87.55 57.19 7.94
CA ALA A 1043 -88.03 57.27 9.34
C ALA A 1043 -86.91 57.26 10.39
N VAL A 1044 -85.74 56.72 10.03
CA VAL A 1044 -84.59 56.58 10.95
C VAL A 1044 -83.47 57.55 10.64
N THR A 1045 -83.65 58.42 9.63
CA THR A 1045 -82.58 59.29 9.14
C THR A 1045 -82.01 60.17 10.27
N ASP A 1046 -82.85 60.76 11.12
CA ASP A 1046 -82.39 61.66 12.20
C ASP A 1046 -81.72 60.92 13.38
N ALA A 1047 -82.23 59.75 13.79
CA ALA A 1047 -81.63 58.95 14.87
C ALA A 1047 -80.30 58.33 14.44
N SER A 1048 -80.20 57.88 13.19
CA SER A 1048 -78.93 57.44 12.60
C SER A 1048 -77.93 58.58 12.53
N ILE A 1049 -78.38 59.81 12.26
CA ILE A 1049 -77.53 61.01 12.33
C ILE A 1049 -77.11 61.33 13.79
N ALA A 1050 -77.98 61.17 14.80
CA ALA A 1050 -77.64 61.43 16.20
C ALA A 1050 -76.59 60.44 16.75
N VAL A 1051 -76.71 59.16 16.39
CA VAL A 1051 -75.69 58.15 16.71
C VAL A 1051 -74.41 58.43 15.93
N PHE A 1052 -74.50 58.77 14.64
CA PHE A 1052 -73.34 59.21 13.85
C PHE A 1052 -72.64 60.38 14.55
N ASN A 1053 -73.37 61.38 15.02
CA ASN A 1053 -72.81 62.53 15.72
C ASN A 1053 -72.18 62.18 17.07
N TYR A 1054 -72.80 61.35 17.93
CA TYR A 1054 -72.19 60.92 19.20
C TYR A 1054 -70.86 60.19 18.97
N ILE A 1055 -70.80 59.37 17.92
CA ILE A 1055 -69.60 58.64 17.51
C ILE A 1055 -68.52 59.62 17.05
N ILE A 1056 -68.88 60.65 16.28
CA ILE A 1056 -67.92 61.68 15.85
C ILE A 1056 -67.43 62.52 17.04
N ASP A 1057 -68.32 62.94 17.94
CA ASP A 1057 -67.98 63.79 19.09
C ASP A 1057 -67.10 63.05 20.11
N ASN A 1058 -67.28 61.73 20.24
CA ASN A 1058 -66.49 60.88 21.13
C ASN A 1058 -65.49 59.99 20.35
N TRP A 1059 -65.15 60.39 19.12
CA TRP A 1059 -64.36 59.56 18.20
C TRP A 1059 -63.05 59.09 18.82
N ASP A 1060 -62.33 59.97 19.52
CA ASP A 1060 -61.03 59.60 20.09
C ASP A 1060 -61.12 58.55 21.19
N ALA A 1061 -62.23 58.47 21.92
CA ALA A 1061 -62.49 57.44 22.93
C ALA A 1061 -63.09 56.15 22.34
N LEU A 1062 -63.78 56.25 21.20
CA LEU A 1062 -64.61 55.18 20.63
C LEU A 1062 -63.99 54.47 19.40
N LYS A 1063 -63.11 55.14 18.66
CA LYS A 1063 -62.62 54.68 17.34
C LYS A 1063 -61.87 53.37 17.36
N TYR A 1064 -61.19 53.07 18.47
CA TYR A 1064 -60.40 51.85 18.65
C TYR A 1064 -61.01 50.91 19.69
N THR A 1065 -62.20 51.20 20.17
CA THR A 1065 -62.89 50.33 21.11
C THR A 1065 -63.45 49.15 20.33
N SER A 1066 -63.01 47.94 20.68
CA SER A 1066 -63.53 46.70 20.13
C SER A 1066 -64.97 46.48 20.58
N ILE A 1067 -65.79 45.90 19.70
CA ILE A 1067 -67.15 45.50 20.02
C ILE A 1067 -67.14 44.05 20.47
N GLY A 1068 -67.37 43.84 21.76
CA GLY A 1068 -67.41 42.54 22.38
C GLY A 1068 -66.10 41.79 22.14
N ASN A 1069 -66.20 40.51 21.78
CA ASN A 1069 -65.06 39.67 21.43
C ASN A 1069 -64.77 39.64 19.92
N THR A 1070 -65.27 40.62 19.16
CA THR A 1070 -64.92 40.73 17.74
C THR A 1070 -63.65 41.53 17.59
N ASN A 1071 -62.76 41.11 16.69
CA ASN A 1071 -61.59 41.90 16.29
C ASN A 1071 -61.97 43.17 15.51
N LYS A 1072 -63.27 43.49 15.44
CA LYS A 1072 -63.76 44.69 14.82
C LYS A 1072 -63.88 45.77 15.87
N THR A 1073 -63.21 46.87 15.60
CA THR A 1073 -63.48 48.15 16.23
C THR A 1073 -64.95 48.53 16.00
N LEU A 1074 -65.47 49.43 16.83
CA LEU A 1074 -66.78 50.05 16.61
C LEU A 1074 -66.88 50.57 15.16
N ALA A 1075 -65.82 51.19 14.65
CA ALA A 1075 -65.77 51.72 13.29
C ALA A 1075 -65.91 50.64 12.21
N GLU A 1076 -65.18 49.53 12.32
CA GLU A 1076 -65.26 48.39 11.38
C GLU A 1076 -66.59 47.63 11.48
N THR A 1077 -67.15 47.55 12.69
CA THR A 1077 -68.46 46.91 12.89
C THR A 1077 -69.57 47.70 12.22
N LEU A 1078 -69.48 49.03 12.29
CA LEU A 1078 -70.41 49.92 11.62
C LEU A 1078 -70.16 49.97 10.10
N ALA A 1079 -68.93 49.81 9.64
CA ALA A 1079 -68.58 49.77 8.21
C ALA A 1079 -69.36 48.72 7.41
N ASP A 1080 -69.53 47.54 8.00
CA ASP A 1080 -70.20 46.41 7.35
C ASP A 1080 -71.72 46.43 7.47
N LYS A 1081 -72.28 47.33 8.30
CA LYS A 1081 -73.72 47.42 8.52
C LYS A 1081 -74.36 48.40 7.53
N PRO A 1082 -75.55 48.09 6.98
CA PRO A 1082 -76.27 49.03 6.14
C PRO A 1082 -77.00 50.04 7.03
N TRP A 1083 -76.26 51.01 7.57
CA TRP A 1083 -76.81 52.02 8.49
C TRP A 1083 -76.76 53.44 7.92
N LEU A 1084 -76.19 53.59 6.73
CA LEU A 1084 -75.96 54.88 6.08
C LEU A 1084 -77.02 55.19 5.01
N PRO A 1085 -77.61 56.40 4.97
CA PRO A 1085 -78.56 56.79 3.92
C PRO A 1085 -77.88 57.26 2.61
N VAL A 1086 -78.48 57.04 1.42
CA VAL A 1086 -77.96 57.44 0.07
C VAL A 1086 -78.91 58.34 -0.75
N GLU A 1087 -78.38 59.09 -1.72
CA GLU A 1087 -79.14 59.97 -2.64
C GLU A 1087 -79.85 59.17 -3.73
N GLN A 1088 -81.15 59.39 -3.86
CA GLN A 1088 -82.05 58.57 -4.69
C GLN A 1088 -82.70 59.37 -5.83
N ASN A 1089 -82.28 60.62 -6.07
CA ASN A 1089 -82.89 61.49 -7.09
C ASN A 1089 -82.42 61.13 -8.53
N PRO A 1090 -83.30 60.67 -9.45
CA PRO A 1090 -82.91 60.18 -10.78
C PRO A 1090 -82.27 61.25 -11.68
N GLN A 1091 -82.73 62.50 -11.63
CA GLN A 1091 -82.18 63.58 -12.47
C GLN A 1091 -80.75 63.96 -12.08
N LYS A 1092 -80.40 63.81 -10.80
CA LYS A 1092 -79.02 64.05 -10.33
C LYS A 1092 -78.09 62.91 -10.77
N LEU A 1093 -78.61 61.70 -10.89
CA LEU A 1093 -77.82 60.53 -11.25
C LEU A 1093 -77.59 60.42 -12.76
N SER A 1094 -78.53 60.85 -13.62
CA SER A 1094 -78.40 60.77 -15.10
C SER A 1094 -77.27 61.61 -15.71
N GLN A 1095 -76.60 62.46 -14.93
CA GLN A 1095 -75.48 63.31 -15.38
C GLN A 1095 -74.16 62.54 -15.53
N TYR A 1096 -74.12 61.29 -15.06
CA TYR A 1096 -72.93 60.46 -15.08
C TYR A 1096 -73.17 59.26 -16.00
N PRO A 1097 -72.35 59.08 -17.07
CA PRO A 1097 -72.53 57.97 -18.00
C PRO A 1097 -72.53 56.62 -17.29
N ALA A 1098 -73.49 55.76 -17.62
CA ALA A 1098 -73.72 54.44 -17.02
C ALA A 1098 -74.02 54.43 -15.49
N ALA A 1099 -74.40 55.54 -14.85
CA ALA A 1099 -74.68 55.59 -13.41
C ALA A 1099 -75.96 54.87 -12.95
N ALA A 1100 -75.85 54.11 -11.85
CA ALA A 1100 -76.96 53.30 -11.32
C ALA A 1100 -77.90 54.07 -10.38
N ILE A 1101 -79.21 53.82 -10.46
CA ILE A 1101 -80.24 54.39 -9.56
C ILE A 1101 -80.43 53.47 -8.33
N PRO A 1102 -80.16 53.94 -7.09
CA PRO A 1102 -80.28 53.13 -5.88
C PRO A 1102 -81.72 52.90 -5.41
N GLU A 1103 -81.94 51.74 -4.79
CA GLU A 1103 -83.18 51.39 -4.07
C GLU A 1103 -83.35 52.16 -2.73
N PRO A 1104 -84.59 52.32 -2.22
CA PRO A 1104 -84.90 53.07 -1.00
C PRO A 1104 -84.58 52.36 0.33
N ARG A 1105 -83.31 52.01 0.55
CA ARG A 1105 -82.81 51.34 1.78
C ARG A 1105 -81.61 52.06 2.40
N LEU A 1106 -81.16 51.60 3.57
CA LEU A 1106 -79.85 51.98 4.10
C LEU A 1106 -78.75 51.14 3.42
N TYR A 1107 -77.59 51.74 3.33
CA TYR A 1107 -76.44 51.24 2.58
C TYR A 1107 -75.23 51.12 3.48
N ARG A 1108 -74.30 50.26 3.05
CA ARG A 1108 -73.00 50.10 3.69
C ARG A 1108 -72.06 51.16 3.17
N ALA A 1109 -71.02 51.47 3.93
CA ALA A 1109 -70.08 52.50 3.53
C ALA A 1109 -69.36 52.18 2.20
N LYS A 1110 -69.08 50.90 1.88
CA LYS A 1110 -68.41 50.51 0.64
C LYS A 1110 -69.24 50.69 -0.63
N ASP A 1111 -70.57 50.54 -0.50
CA ASP A 1111 -71.51 50.67 -1.62
C ASP A 1111 -71.74 52.15 -1.94
N VAL A 1112 -71.14 53.02 -1.15
CA VAL A 1112 -71.39 54.44 -1.13
C VAL A 1112 -70.13 55.20 -1.50
N CYS A 1113 -70.21 55.96 -2.59
CA CYS A 1113 -69.22 56.94 -2.94
C CYS A 1113 -69.60 58.32 -2.41
N PHE A 1114 -68.57 59.11 -2.14
CA PHE A 1114 -68.73 60.54 -2.03
C PHE A 1114 -68.82 61.14 -3.43
N ILE A 1115 -69.45 62.32 -3.53
CA ILE A 1115 -69.78 62.95 -4.81
C ILE A 1115 -68.57 63.24 -5.72
N GLN A 1116 -67.38 63.39 -5.13
CA GLN A 1116 -66.12 63.70 -5.81
C GLN A 1116 -65.60 62.55 -6.71
N ASP A 1117 -65.89 61.30 -6.35
CA ASP A 1117 -65.32 60.12 -7.01
C ASP A 1117 -66.28 59.50 -8.05
N VAL A 1118 -67.49 60.06 -8.15
CA VAL A 1118 -68.61 59.48 -8.90
C VAL A 1118 -68.27 59.27 -10.39
N ARG A 1119 -67.58 60.19 -11.07
CA ARG A 1119 -67.31 60.11 -12.53
C ARG A 1119 -66.44 58.92 -12.95
N LEU A 1120 -65.72 58.31 -12.01
CA LEU A 1120 -64.80 57.22 -12.27
C LEU A 1120 -65.43 55.85 -12.04
N VAL A 1121 -66.50 55.79 -11.24
CA VAL A 1121 -67.11 54.53 -10.77
C VAL A 1121 -68.64 54.60 -10.69
N ALA A 1122 -69.27 55.51 -11.44
CA ALA A 1122 -70.70 55.82 -11.30
C ALA A 1122 -71.59 54.60 -11.57
N SER A 1123 -71.16 53.71 -12.46
CA SER A 1123 -71.87 52.45 -12.74
C SER A 1123 -71.68 51.41 -11.64
N GLN A 1124 -70.78 51.64 -10.68
CA GLN A 1124 -70.32 50.66 -9.70
C GLN A 1124 -70.64 51.04 -8.23
N ARG A 1125 -70.92 52.32 -7.88
CA ARG A 1125 -71.22 52.77 -6.48
C ARG A 1125 -72.26 53.90 -6.39
N PHE A 1126 -72.96 54.05 -5.24
CA PHE A 1126 -74.07 55.00 -4.98
C PHE A 1126 -73.67 56.25 -4.18
N VAL A 1127 -74.34 57.40 -4.35
CA VAL A 1127 -73.93 58.66 -3.70
C VAL A 1127 -74.45 58.78 -2.25
N PHE A 1128 -73.60 59.08 -1.26
CA PHE A 1128 -74.01 59.27 0.16
C PHE A 1128 -75.00 60.44 0.32
N ALA A 1129 -76.07 60.26 1.11
CA ALA A 1129 -77.07 61.30 1.32
C ALA A 1129 -76.53 62.41 2.23
N ARG A 1130 -76.37 63.61 1.67
CA ARG A 1130 -76.08 64.86 2.40
C ARG A 1130 -74.87 64.78 3.36
N PRO A 1131 -73.66 64.37 2.92
CA PRO A 1131 -72.48 64.65 3.73
C PRO A 1131 -72.31 66.17 3.85
N GLN A 1132 -72.58 66.73 5.02
CA GLN A 1132 -72.34 68.16 5.31
C GLN A 1132 -70.85 68.54 5.32
N ARG A 1133 -69.96 67.55 5.24
CA ARG A 1133 -68.52 67.75 5.20
C ARG A 1133 -67.95 67.07 3.97
N ASP A 1134 -67.71 67.87 2.93
CA ASP A 1134 -67.15 67.42 1.65
C ASP A 1134 -65.78 66.73 1.81
N LEU A 1135 -65.07 67.02 2.90
CA LEU A 1135 -63.78 66.45 3.26
C LEU A 1135 -63.78 65.89 4.69
N LEU A 1136 -64.47 64.76 4.93
CA LEU A 1136 -64.12 63.89 6.08
C LEU A 1136 -62.64 63.50 5.98
N LYS A 1137 -61.94 63.50 7.11
CA LYS A 1137 -60.54 63.06 7.17
C LYS A 1137 -60.43 61.67 6.53
N PRO A 1138 -59.44 61.44 5.65
CA PRO A 1138 -59.26 60.16 4.97
C PRO A 1138 -59.27 58.99 5.96
N GLU A 1139 -58.71 59.20 7.15
CA GLU A 1139 -58.67 58.23 8.25
C GLU A 1139 -60.06 57.79 8.73
N ILE A 1140 -61.02 58.71 8.89
CA ILE A 1140 -62.38 58.38 9.35
C ILE A 1140 -63.18 57.73 8.22
N LYS A 1141 -63.01 58.21 6.97
CA LYS A 1141 -63.64 57.60 5.79
C LYS A 1141 -63.19 56.13 5.63
N THR A 1142 -61.89 55.89 5.72
CA THR A 1142 -61.33 54.54 5.63
C THR A 1142 -61.78 53.67 6.80
N ALA A 1143 -61.78 54.20 8.04
CA ALA A 1143 -62.16 53.43 9.23
C ALA A 1143 -63.63 53.02 9.25
N LEU A 1144 -64.54 53.87 8.78
CA LEU A 1144 -65.97 53.55 8.65
C LEU A 1144 -66.30 52.76 7.37
N GLY A 1145 -65.30 52.33 6.58
CA GLY A 1145 -65.49 51.39 5.47
C GLY A 1145 -65.82 52.00 4.10
N PHE A 1146 -65.58 53.29 3.90
CA PHE A 1146 -65.72 53.89 2.57
C PHE A 1146 -64.52 53.52 1.70
N MET A 1147 -64.76 52.89 0.54
CA MET A 1147 -63.68 52.37 -0.30
C MET A 1147 -63.08 53.45 -1.22
N PRO A 1148 -61.74 53.51 -1.38
CA PRO A 1148 -61.12 54.32 -2.42
C PRO A 1148 -61.48 53.76 -3.81
N VAL A 1149 -61.34 54.59 -4.84
CA VAL A 1149 -61.58 54.20 -6.23
C VAL A 1149 -60.31 53.59 -6.81
N ASP A 1150 -60.34 52.30 -7.17
CA ASP A 1150 -59.20 51.61 -7.76
C ASP A 1150 -59.33 51.47 -9.28
N THR A 1151 -58.18 51.33 -9.95
CA THR A 1151 -58.09 51.33 -11.41
C THR A 1151 -58.81 50.14 -12.04
N SER A 1152 -58.97 49.02 -11.34
CA SER A 1152 -59.75 47.89 -11.86
C SER A 1152 -61.24 48.20 -11.89
N THR A 1153 -61.76 48.85 -10.85
CA THR A 1153 -63.16 49.30 -10.79
C THR A 1153 -63.42 50.37 -11.85
N VAL A 1154 -62.41 51.20 -12.15
CA VAL A 1154 -62.46 52.19 -13.23
C VAL A 1154 -62.38 51.53 -14.61
N ILE A 1155 -61.55 50.49 -14.79
CA ILE A 1155 -61.48 49.74 -16.04
C ILE A 1155 -62.76 48.92 -16.24
N ASP A 1156 -63.34 48.30 -15.20
CA ASP A 1156 -64.64 47.65 -15.26
C ASP A 1156 -65.75 48.66 -15.59
N HIS A 1157 -65.66 49.88 -15.05
CA HIS A 1157 -66.53 50.98 -15.45
C HIS A 1157 -66.32 51.34 -16.93
N PHE A 1158 -65.07 51.40 -17.42
CA PHE A 1158 -64.78 51.65 -18.83
C PHE A 1158 -65.15 50.50 -19.76
N ASP A 1159 -64.99 49.23 -19.37
CA ASP A 1159 -65.46 48.05 -20.10
C ASP A 1159 -66.98 47.98 -20.07
N THR A 1160 -67.62 48.44 -18.99
CA THR A 1160 -69.07 48.66 -18.97
C THR A 1160 -69.41 49.75 -19.97
N LEU A 1161 -68.68 50.86 -20.02
CA LEU A 1161 -68.88 51.92 -21.01
C LEU A 1161 -68.62 51.42 -22.45
N ILE A 1162 -67.58 50.61 -22.69
CA ILE A 1162 -67.23 50.04 -24.00
C ILE A 1162 -68.23 48.97 -24.41
N LYS A 1163 -68.71 48.09 -23.52
CA LYS A 1163 -69.82 47.17 -23.82
C LYS A 1163 -71.13 47.90 -24.05
N THR A 1164 -71.37 48.98 -23.32
CA THR A 1164 -72.53 49.84 -23.59
C THR A 1164 -72.37 50.50 -24.96
N TRP A 1165 -71.14 50.82 -25.37
CA TRP A 1165 -70.81 51.44 -26.65
C TRP A 1165 -70.74 50.46 -27.85
N GLU A 1166 -70.24 49.23 -27.68
CA GLU A 1166 -70.19 48.15 -28.70
C GLU A 1166 -71.57 47.52 -28.92
N ASN A 1167 -72.43 47.47 -27.90
CA ASN A 1167 -73.85 47.13 -28.09
C ASN A 1167 -74.66 48.28 -28.72
N ASP A 1168 -74.09 49.48 -28.76
CA ASP A 1168 -74.65 50.67 -29.42
C ASP A 1168 -73.95 50.98 -30.78
N SER A 1169 -73.11 50.05 -31.28
CA SER A 1169 -72.49 50.07 -32.63
C SER A 1169 -73.17 49.06 -33.56
#